data_AF-A0A498HSV7-F1
#
_entry.id   AF-A0A498HSV7-F1
#
_cell.length_a   1.000
_cell.length_b   1.000
_cell.length_c   1.000
_cell.angle_alpha   90.00
_cell.angle_beta   90.00
_cell.angle_gamma   90.00
#
_symmetry.space_group_name_H-M   'P 1'
#
loop_
_entity.id
_entity.type
_entity.pdbx_description
1 polymer ?
#
loop_
_entity_poly.entity_id
_entity_poly.type
_entity_poly.pdbx_seq_one_letter_code
_entity_poly.pdbx_strand_id
1 'polypeptide(L)'
;MAASQAKKKKIAVIIVSVVLLVAMLVAVIVGVKMAKKGGNKKAPKVGKSKKAIETICQPTTYKETCQSSLEKVAGDSTEAKDLIKAGIQVAEDKVNEAIKNSDTLKELAKDPMASQALDVCKQLLDTAVEDLHGAVDKMGSFDPNKTDDYLEDLKVWLSAAVNHQATCLDAFKDTKGEAGEKMKGFLKTAQELTSNGLAMVSEISGLVGSLHLNSHRRLLSSSNGGPKKWHDKTVPGWMSDRKLDLLTATPQSLKPDVVVAQDGTGKYKTINEALKEVPPNSKKTFVIYIKGGVYKEIVVVNKQMTNVVMIGDGPTKTRISGGLNKADGVSTENTATFAALGNYFIAKGIGFENTAGYIKHQAVALRVQSDFSIFYNCHMDGFQDTLYTEAYRQFYRDCTITGTIDFIFGDGVTLFQNCKMMVRKPAEGQSCMVTAQGRTDHNEITGMFLQNCTITGEPDYMNVKEKSKAYLGRPWKDFARVIVMQSSIDEAIVPEGWSEWVGKKTNQTCFFGEYGNRGPRADMTKRVRWPTVKALTSDKVAAFTPAKVFLGVDWLKPNGSNKKKVAIIGASALILVAMVVAVTVGVTVSRRDRGSSDGHTSTSTKAVQAICQPTDYKKTCEESLAGAAGNVTDPKELIKVGFQVAMDKLRGVIEKSVTLKELAKDPSTGDALQNCKELLEYAIDDLSDSSERLGAFDMSKLDLYVEDLKVWLSAAMTYEQTCLDGFENTTGDAGEKMRQFLKTSQELTNNALAMADGVSTMFGALNVKSGRRLLEAAAGTAVKKFQKAKVIPAWIDSRRLELATATPQTLKPDVVVAKNGGGKYKTVNEALKDIPKNNAVKVFVIYVKEGVYEEQVIFDKHMTNVMLIGDGPTKTVITGRKNFAEGTMTMQTATVGNYRVNLLASDSVMVIGVPPQTST
;
A
#
# COMPACT_ATOMS: atom_id res chain seq x y z
N MET A 1 5.27 52.59 -49.25
CA MET A 1 4.11 53.10 -48.46
C MET A 1 3.41 52.05 -47.57
N ALA A 2 3.73 50.75 -47.62
CA ALA A 2 3.11 49.73 -46.77
C ALA A 2 3.66 49.61 -45.32
N ALA A 3 4.86 50.15 -45.04
CA ALA A 3 5.47 50.07 -43.69
C ALA A 3 4.94 51.12 -42.69
N SER A 4 4.26 52.17 -43.16
CA SER A 4 3.71 53.26 -42.32
C SER A 4 2.33 52.90 -41.73
N GLN A 5 1.53 52.08 -42.41
CA GLN A 5 0.21 51.66 -41.92
C GLN A 5 0.26 50.61 -40.80
N ALA A 6 1.32 49.79 -40.73
CA ALA A 6 1.46 48.76 -39.69
C ALA A 6 1.81 49.34 -38.30
N LYS A 7 2.55 50.46 -38.24
CA LYS A 7 2.85 51.16 -36.97
C LYS A 7 1.63 51.89 -36.40
N LYS A 8 0.80 52.51 -37.26
CA LYS A 8 -0.42 53.21 -36.82
C LYS A 8 -1.48 52.25 -36.25
N LYS A 9 -1.63 51.04 -36.82
CA LYS A 9 -2.54 50.01 -36.27
C LYS A 9 -2.09 49.47 -34.91
N LYS A 10 -0.78 49.29 -34.67
CA LYS A 10 -0.27 48.83 -33.38
C LYS A 10 -0.42 49.88 -32.27
N ILE A 11 -0.22 51.16 -32.59
CA ILE A 11 -0.43 52.26 -31.63
C ILE A 11 -1.93 52.43 -31.31
N ALA A 12 -2.81 52.31 -32.30
CA ALA A 12 -4.26 52.36 -32.07
C ALA A 12 -4.76 51.22 -31.17
N VAL A 13 -4.25 49.99 -31.33
CA VAL A 13 -4.61 48.85 -30.47
C VAL A 13 -4.13 49.05 -29.03
N ILE A 14 -2.93 49.61 -28.83
CA ILE A 14 -2.41 49.90 -27.49
C ILE A 14 -3.24 51.02 -26.82
N ILE A 15 -3.59 52.08 -27.54
CA ILE A 15 -4.42 53.16 -27.01
C ILE A 15 -5.82 52.64 -26.63
N VAL A 16 -6.45 51.83 -27.49
CA VAL A 16 -7.77 51.23 -27.19
C VAL A 16 -7.70 50.28 -25.99
N SER A 17 -6.61 49.52 -25.84
CA SER A 17 -6.41 48.61 -24.71
C SER A 17 -6.20 49.36 -23.38
N VAL A 18 -5.47 50.48 -23.42
CA VAL A 18 -5.25 51.33 -22.24
C VAL A 18 -6.55 52.07 -21.87
N VAL A 19 -7.32 52.55 -22.84
CA VAL A 19 -8.62 53.18 -22.58
C VAL A 19 -9.62 52.18 -21.99
N LEU A 20 -9.64 50.92 -22.46
CA LEU A 20 -10.49 49.86 -21.87
C LEU A 20 -10.07 49.49 -20.45
N LEU A 21 -8.77 49.43 -20.16
CA LEU A 21 -8.25 49.17 -18.81
C LEU A 21 -8.57 50.32 -17.84
N VAL A 22 -8.44 51.57 -18.30
CA VAL A 22 -8.82 52.75 -17.49
C VAL A 22 -10.34 52.80 -17.30
N ALA A 23 -11.14 52.46 -18.32
CA ALA A 23 -12.60 52.38 -18.20
C ALA A 23 -13.04 51.26 -17.23
N MET A 24 -12.37 50.10 -17.22
CA MET A 24 -12.62 49.05 -16.21
C MET A 24 -12.22 49.51 -14.80
N LEU A 25 -11.08 50.19 -14.64
CA LEU A 25 -10.66 50.72 -13.34
C LEU A 25 -11.61 51.80 -12.82
N VAL A 26 -12.09 52.68 -13.70
CA VAL A 26 -13.11 53.68 -13.35
C VAL A 26 -14.45 53.02 -13.05
N ALA A 27 -14.87 51.98 -13.80
CA ALA A 27 -16.09 51.22 -13.51
C ALA A 27 -16.02 50.47 -12.17
N VAL A 28 -14.86 49.94 -11.79
CA VAL A 28 -14.64 49.31 -10.47
C VAL A 28 -14.64 50.37 -9.36
N ILE A 29 -13.99 51.52 -9.56
CA ILE A 29 -13.95 52.59 -8.55
C ILE A 29 -15.33 53.26 -8.40
N VAL A 30 -16.06 53.48 -9.48
CA VAL A 30 -17.43 54.02 -9.47
C VAL A 30 -18.43 52.98 -8.94
N GLY A 31 -18.26 51.70 -9.27
CA GLY A 31 -19.05 50.59 -8.71
C GLY A 31 -18.85 50.45 -7.19
N VAL A 32 -17.63 50.63 -6.70
CA VAL A 32 -17.32 50.62 -5.26
C VAL A 32 -17.81 51.90 -4.56
N LYS A 33 -17.83 53.06 -5.25
CA LYS A 33 -18.37 54.31 -4.68
C LYS A 33 -19.91 54.41 -4.73
N MET A 34 -20.57 53.77 -5.70
CA MET A 34 -22.04 53.71 -5.77
C MET A 34 -22.65 52.66 -4.81
N ALA A 35 -21.88 51.66 -4.38
CA ALA A 35 -22.30 50.72 -3.32
C ALA A 35 -22.36 51.35 -1.90
N LYS A 36 -22.03 52.64 -1.74
CA LYS A 36 -22.02 53.33 -0.43
C LYS A 36 -23.08 54.41 -0.23
N LYS A 37 -24.09 54.50 -1.11
CA LYS A 37 -25.22 55.43 -0.92
C LYS A 37 -26.53 54.82 -1.44
N GLY A 38 -27.23 54.09 -0.56
CA GLY A 38 -28.56 53.57 -0.88
C GLY A 38 -29.15 52.70 0.24
N GLY A 39 -29.95 53.33 1.10
CA GLY A 39 -31.16 52.77 1.72
C GLY A 39 -31.13 51.38 2.37
N ASN A 40 -31.17 51.40 3.70
CA ASN A 40 -31.62 50.35 4.62
C ASN A 40 -32.67 49.37 4.05
N LYS A 41 -32.23 48.23 3.51
CA LYS A 41 -32.98 46.96 3.50
C LYS A 41 -32.00 45.83 3.80
N LYS A 42 -32.18 45.16 4.94
CA LYS A 42 -31.39 44.00 5.36
C LYS A 42 -31.55 42.88 4.32
N ALA A 43 -30.56 42.70 3.46
CA ALA A 43 -30.34 41.43 2.80
C ALA A 43 -29.95 40.38 3.87
N PRO A 44 -30.39 39.12 3.77
CA PRO A 44 -30.01 38.10 4.74
C PRO A 44 -28.48 37.93 4.68
N LYS A 45 -27.82 38.03 5.84
CA LYS A 45 -26.40 37.68 5.97
C LYS A 45 -26.27 36.17 5.73
N VAL A 46 -25.94 35.78 4.50
CA VAL A 46 -25.53 34.40 4.21
C VAL A 46 -24.17 34.16 4.88
N GLY A 47 -24.09 33.15 5.76
CA GLY A 47 -22.85 32.78 6.45
C GLY A 47 -21.74 32.38 5.47
N LYS A 48 -20.48 32.70 5.80
CA LYS A 48 -19.32 32.40 4.93
C LYS A 48 -19.18 30.90 4.62
N SER A 49 -19.59 30.02 5.55
CA SER A 49 -19.64 28.57 5.39
C SER A 49 -20.60 28.11 4.30
N LYS A 50 -21.77 28.74 4.15
CA LYS A 50 -22.76 28.36 3.14
C LYS A 50 -22.22 28.45 1.70
N LYS A 51 -21.45 29.50 1.40
CA LYS A 51 -20.83 29.66 0.08
C LYS A 51 -19.72 28.65 -0.18
N ALA A 52 -18.98 28.24 0.86
CA ALA A 52 -17.96 27.20 0.76
C ALA A 52 -18.62 25.83 0.50
N ILE A 53 -19.71 25.52 1.21
CA ILE A 53 -20.53 24.31 0.99
C ILE A 53 -21.10 24.28 -0.43
N GLU A 54 -21.69 25.40 -0.90
CA GLU A 54 -22.21 25.48 -2.27
C GLU A 54 -21.11 25.22 -3.32
N THR A 55 -19.88 25.68 -3.05
CA THR A 55 -18.73 25.50 -3.95
C THR A 55 -18.23 24.05 -3.97
N ILE A 56 -18.03 23.44 -2.79
CA ILE A 56 -17.53 22.07 -2.70
C ILE A 56 -18.56 21.04 -3.21
N CYS A 57 -19.85 21.34 -3.09
CA CYS A 57 -20.92 20.50 -3.61
C CYS A 57 -21.18 20.69 -5.13
N GLN A 58 -20.61 21.71 -5.79
CA GLN A 58 -20.83 21.91 -7.24
C GLN A 58 -20.52 20.72 -8.15
N PRO A 59 -19.42 19.96 -7.97
CA PRO A 59 -19.11 18.82 -8.82
C PRO A 59 -19.96 17.58 -8.54
N THR A 60 -20.70 17.57 -7.43
CA THR A 60 -21.44 16.40 -7.00
C THR A 60 -22.68 16.18 -7.86
N THR A 61 -23.02 14.90 -8.11
CA THR A 61 -24.26 14.54 -8.80
C THR A 61 -25.48 14.87 -7.94
N TYR A 62 -25.38 14.70 -6.61
CA TYR A 62 -26.48 14.91 -5.66
C TYR A 62 -26.27 16.19 -4.83
N LYS A 63 -26.31 17.33 -5.53
CA LYS A 63 -26.03 18.67 -4.94
C LYS A 63 -26.89 19.01 -3.73
N GLU A 64 -28.18 18.73 -3.80
CA GLU A 64 -29.12 19.03 -2.70
C GLU A 64 -28.81 18.19 -1.46
N THR A 65 -28.58 16.88 -1.64
CA THR A 65 -28.17 15.96 -0.57
C THR A 65 -26.81 16.37 0.01
N CYS A 66 -25.86 16.81 -0.82
CA CYS A 66 -24.56 17.32 -0.38
C CYS A 66 -24.68 18.58 0.49
N GLN A 67 -25.43 19.58 0.02
CA GLN A 67 -25.58 20.85 0.74
C GLN A 67 -26.33 20.66 2.06
N SER A 68 -27.47 19.97 2.03
CA SER A 68 -28.32 19.77 3.21
C SER A 68 -27.68 18.90 4.29
N SER A 69 -26.77 17.99 3.92
CA SER A 69 -25.98 17.20 4.88
C SER A 69 -24.87 18.03 5.50
N LEU A 70 -24.07 18.74 4.71
CA LEU A 70 -22.97 19.55 5.20
C LEU A 70 -23.42 20.75 6.04
N GLU A 71 -24.55 21.40 5.71
CA GLU A 71 -25.09 22.50 6.52
C GLU A 71 -25.37 22.10 7.98
N LYS A 72 -25.59 20.81 8.26
CA LYS A 72 -25.86 20.29 9.61
C LYS A 72 -24.60 20.00 10.42
N VAL A 73 -23.46 19.75 9.77
CA VAL A 73 -22.26 19.20 10.43
C VAL A 73 -21.00 20.04 10.24
N ALA A 74 -20.93 20.88 9.20
CA ALA A 74 -19.72 21.62 8.83
C ALA A 74 -19.40 22.81 9.76
N GLY A 75 -20.35 23.21 10.62
CA GLY A 75 -20.21 24.38 11.48
C GLY A 75 -19.90 25.66 10.68
N ASP A 76 -18.90 26.41 11.13
CA ASP A 76 -18.41 27.62 10.45
C ASP A 76 -17.21 27.37 9.52
N SER A 77 -16.82 26.10 9.29
CA SER A 77 -15.63 25.80 8.48
C SER A 77 -15.81 26.23 7.02
N THR A 78 -14.75 26.80 6.46
CA THR A 78 -14.64 27.16 5.04
C THR A 78 -13.54 26.38 4.33
N GLU A 79 -12.82 25.51 5.05
CA GLU A 79 -11.68 24.77 4.53
C GLU A 79 -12.15 23.52 3.77
N ALA A 80 -11.68 23.35 2.52
CA ALA A 80 -12.10 22.25 1.65
C ALA A 80 -11.82 20.87 2.28
N LYS A 81 -10.65 20.71 2.92
CA LYS A 81 -10.26 19.48 3.62
C LYS A 81 -11.29 19.08 4.68
N ASP A 82 -11.73 20.03 5.50
CA ASP A 82 -12.66 19.79 6.60
C ASP A 82 -14.08 19.51 6.09
N LEU A 83 -14.52 20.25 5.07
CA LEU A 83 -15.83 20.03 4.44
C LEU A 83 -15.92 18.65 3.79
N ILE A 84 -14.83 18.19 3.14
CA ILE A 84 -14.78 16.87 2.52
C ILE A 84 -14.75 15.77 3.57
N LYS A 85 -13.90 15.93 4.60
CA LYS A 85 -13.87 15.01 5.75
C LYS A 85 -15.26 14.90 6.39
N ALA A 86 -15.94 16.03 6.63
CA ALA A 86 -17.29 16.06 7.18
C ALA A 86 -18.31 15.37 6.26
N GLY A 87 -18.20 15.55 4.94
CA GLY A 87 -19.08 14.88 3.99
C GLY A 87 -18.91 13.35 3.98
N ILE A 88 -17.67 12.87 4.05
CA ILE A 88 -17.37 11.43 4.16
C ILE A 88 -17.88 10.88 5.50
N GLN A 89 -17.69 11.62 6.61
CA GLN A 89 -18.21 11.23 7.92
C GLN A 89 -19.73 11.10 7.92
N VAL A 90 -20.45 12.02 7.27
CA VAL A 90 -21.92 11.91 7.15
C VAL A 90 -22.34 10.68 6.35
N ALA A 91 -21.57 10.30 5.32
CA ALA A 91 -21.81 9.06 4.60
C ALA A 91 -21.61 7.84 5.53
N GLU A 92 -20.52 7.81 6.30
CA GLU A 92 -20.23 6.76 7.30
C GLU A 92 -21.37 6.63 8.33
N ASP A 93 -21.80 7.75 8.89
CA ASP A 93 -22.90 7.81 9.87
C ASP A 93 -24.20 7.26 9.27
N LYS A 94 -24.48 7.58 8.00
CA LYS A 94 -25.69 7.10 7.32
C LYS A 94 -25.65 5.59 7.02
N VAL A 95 -24.47 5.05 6.67
CA VAL A 95 -24.29 3.59 6.53
C VAL A 95 -24.48 2.90 7.88
N ASN A 96 -23.87 3.45 8.94
CA ASN A 96 -24.03 2.94 10.31
C ASN A 96 -25.50 2.97 10.78
N GLU A 97 -26.27 4.00 10.40
CA GLU A 97 -27.71 4.07 10.67
C GLU A 97 -28.48 2.95 9.95
N ALA A 98 -28.13 2.66 8.69
CA ALA A 98 -28.74 1.56 7.94
C ALA A 98 -28.45 0.19 8.57
N ILE A 99 -27.22 -0.03 9.08
CA ILE A 99 -26.84 -1.26 9.80
C ILE A 99 -27.59 -1.39 11.13
N LYS A 100 -27.88 -0.28 11.84
CA LYS A 100 -28.51 -0.28 13.17
C LYS A 100 -30.03 -0.40 13.15
N ASN A 101 -30.69 -0.36 11.99
CA ASN A 101 -32.16 -0.39 11.90
C ASN A 101 -32.74 -1.78 12.22
N SER A 102 -32.76 -2.12 13.52
CA SER A 102 -33.02 -3.48 14.00
C SER A 102 -34.40 -4.03 13.62
N ASP A 103 -35.41 -3.19 13.46
CA ASP A 103 -36.77 -3.65 13.15
C ASP A 103 -36.91 -4.05 11.68
N THR A 104 -36.32 -3.27 10.77
CA THR A 104 -36.24 -3.64 9.33
C THR A 104 -35.43 -4.93 9.15
N LEU A 105 -34.35 -5.09 9.92
CA LEU A 105 -33.51 -6.29 9.91
C LEU A 105 -34.25 -7.54 10.44
N LYS A 106 -35.01 -7.41 11.53
CA LYS A 106 -35.82 -8.50 12.11
C LYS A 106 -36.96 -8.94 11.20
N GLU A 107 -37.56 -8.03 10.43
CA GLU A 107 -38.58 -8.37 9.45
C GLU A 107 -38.02 -9.11 8.25
N LEU A 108 -36.88 -8.67 7.71
CA LEU A 108 -36.17 -9.34 6.61
C LEU A 108 -35.70 -10.76 6.99
N ALA A 109 -35.33 -10.98 8.25
CA ALA A 109 -34.90 -12.30 8.73
C ALA A 109 -36.01 -13.38 8.73
N LYS A 110 -37.28 -13.01 8.48
CA LYS A 110 -38.41 -13.96 8.45
C LYS A 110 -38.50 -14.73 7.13
N ASP A 111 -37.92 -14.21 6.05
CA ASP A 111 -37.85 -14.91 4.76
C ASP A 111 -36.43 -15.48 4.56
N PRO A 112 -36.27 -16.77 4.24
CA PRO A 112 -34.95 -17.40 4.12
C PRO A 112 -34.03 -16.74 3.08
N MET A 113 -34.58 -16.26 1.95
CA MET A 113 -33.80 -15.59 0.91
C MET A 113 -33.40 -14.18 1.35
N ALA A 114 -34.30 -13.45 2.01
CA ALA A 114 -34.02 -12.13 2.57
C ALA A 114 -33.04 -12.20 3.76
N SER A 115 -33.05 -13.28 4.54
CA SER A 115 -32.05 -13.52 5.59
C SER A 115 -30.65 -13.68 5.00
N GLN A 116 -30.48 -14.49 3.95
CA GLN A 116 -29.19 -14.65 3.30
C GLN A 116 -28.71 -13.35 2.64
N ALA A 117 -29.61 -12.63 1.96
CA ALA A 117 -29.30 -11.31 1.40
C ALA A 117 -28.87 -10.32 2.48
N LEU A 118 -29.46 -10.44 3.68
CA LEU A 118 -29.14 -9.58 4.79
C LEU A 118 -27.76 -9.84 5.41
N ASP A 119 -27.36 -11.10 5.55
CA ASP A 119 -26.04 -11.43 6.07
C ASP A 119 -24.93 -10.95 5.14
N VAL A 120 -25.12 -11.13 3.83
CA VAL A 120 -24.27 -10.55 2.79
C VAL A 120 -24.22 -9.04 2.91
N CYS A 121 -25.39 -8.39 2.97
CA CYS A 121 -25.45 -6.95 3.06
C CYS A 121 -24.72 -6.40 4.30
N LYS A 122 -24.89 -7.01 5.48
CA LYS A 122 -24.19 -6.57 6.71
C LYS A 122 -22.68 -6.58 6.53
N GLN A 123 -22.12 -7.68 6.01
CA GLN A 123 -20.68 -7.79 5.75
C GLN A 123 -20.19 -6.70 4.79
N LEU A 124 -20.94 -6.43 3.73
CA LEU A 124 -20.61 -5.37 2.76
C LEU A 124 -20.70 -3.98 3.39
N LEU A 125 -21.73 -3.69 4.19
CA LEU A 125 -21.88 -2.39 4.84
C LEU A 125 -20.85 -2.16 5.93
N ASP A 126 -20.49 -3.19 6.71
CA ASP A 126 -19.39 -3.11 7.68
C ASP A 126 -18.06 -2.79 6.96
N THR A 127 -17.83 -3.40 5.79
CA THR A 127 -16.69 -3.06 4.92
C THR A 127 -16.74 -1.63 4.42
N ALA A 128 -17.91 -1.15 3.99
CA ALA A 128 -18.09 0.23 3.55
C ALA A 128 -17.80 1.23 4.68
N VAL A 129 -18.17 0.91 5.93
CA VAL A 129 -17.83 1.73 7.10
C VAL A 129 -16.32 1.75 7.32
N GLU A 130 -15.63 0.61 7.26
CA GLU A 130 -14.16 0.56 7.37
C GLU A 130 -13.47 1.42 6.29
N ASP A 131 -13.93 1.34 5.04
CA ASP A 131 -13.41 2.14 3.92
C ASP A 131 -13.66 3.65 4.13
N LEU A 132 -14.86 4.03 4.55
CA LEU A 132 -15.23 5.42 4.82
C LEU A 132 -14.44 5.98 6.00
N HIS A 133 -14.31 5.21 7.08
CA HIS A 133 -13.52 5.57 8.25
C HIS A 133 -12.04 5.76 7.90
N GLY A 134 -11.46 4.81 7.15
CA GLY A 134 -10.09 4.92 6.64
C GLY A 134 -9.90 6.16 5.77
N ALA A 135 -10.90 6.54 4.97
CA ALA A 135 -10.88 7.76 4.19
C ALA A 135 -10.92 9.03 5.07
N VAL A 136 -11.73 9.05 6.13
CA VAL A 136 -11.78 10.14 7.12
C VAL A 136 -10.41 10.32 7.81
N ASP A 137 -9.77 9.24 8.24
CA ASP A 137 -8.47 9.26 8.93
C ASP A 137 -7.34 9.72 8.02
N LYS A 138 -7.30 9.20 6.79
CA LYS A 138 -6.34 9.60 5.76
C LYS A 138 -6.52 11.06 5.36
N MET A 139 -7.76 11.55 5.33
CA MET A 139 -8.03 12.97 5.16
C MET A 139 -7.57 13.78 6.38
N GLY A 140 -7.67 13.28 7.61
CA GLY A 140 -7.11 13.96 8.79
C GLY A 140 -5.61 14.25 8.67
N SER A 141 -4.84 13.27 8.19
CA SER A 141 -3.39 13.32 8.00
C SER A 141 -2.94 13.86 6.63
N PHE A 142 -3.84 14.47 5.85
CA PHE A 142 -3.55 14.97 4.51
C PHE A 142 -2.40 15.98 4.49
N ASP A 143 -1.34 15.64 3.75
CA ASP A 143 -0.19 16.49 3.42
C ASP A 143 -0.32 17.00 1.96
N PRO A 144 -0.45 18.32 1.73
CA PRO A 144 -0.50 18.91 0.40
C PRO A 144 0.71 18.58 -0.50
N ASN A 145 1.84 18.16 0.07
CA ASN A 145 3.04 17.79 -0.69
C ASN A 145 3.02 16.35 -1.22
N LYS A 146 2.09 15.51 -0.76
CA LYS A 146 1.88 14.11 -1.21
C LYS A 146 0.50 13.91 -1.85
N THR A 147 -0.09 14.99 -2.37
CA THR A 147 -1.50 15.05 -2.82
C THR A 147 -1.91 13.90 -3.75
N ASP A 148 -1.07 13.53 -4.73
CA ASP A 148 -1.45 12.50 -5.73
C ASP A 148 -1.60 11.10 -5.10
N ASP A 149 -0.77 10.74 -4.12
CA ASP A 149 -0.78 9.43 -3.48
C ASP A 149 -1.97 9.27 -2.52
N TYR A 150 -2.27 10.33 -1.76
CA TYR A 150 -3.40 10.34 -0.83
C TYR A 150 -4.74 10.29 -1.57
N LEU A 151 -4.88 11.03 -2.68
CA LEU A 151 -6.14 11.12 -3.41
C LEU A 151 -6.51 9.82 -4.11
N GLU A 152 -5.55 9.03 -4.59
CA GLU A 152 -5.87 7.77 -5.27
C GLU A 152 -6.34 6.69 -4.27
N ASP A 153 -5.69 6.55 -3.10
CA ASP A 153 -6.19 5.65 -2.04
C ASP A 153 -7.61 6.04 -1.58
N LEU A 154 -7.86 7.34 -1.40
CA LEU A 154 -9.20 7.83 -1.04
C LEU A 154 -10.25 7.48 -2.10
N LYS A 155 -9.91 7.66 -3.39
CA LYS A 155 -10.81 7.28 -4.49
C LYS A 155 -11.05 5.77 -4.54
N VAL A 156 -10.02 4.94 -4.29
CA VAL A 156 -10.16 3.48 -4.20
C VAL A 156 -11.18 3.11 -3.11
N TRP A 157 -10.99 3.60 -1.88
CA TRP A 157 -11.86 3.27 -0.75
C TRP A 157 -13.28 3.81 -0.93
N LEU A 158 -13.43 5.04 -1.42
CA LEU A 158 -14.75 5.61 -1.68
C LEU A 158 -15.47 4.89 -2.81
N SER A 159 -14.76 4.46 -3.87
CA SER A 159 -15.35 3.64 -4.94
C SER A 159 -15.75 2.26 -4.41
N ALA A 160 -14.91 1.62 -3.58
CA ALA A 160 -15.23 0.36 -2.93
C ALA A 160 -16.48 0.48 -2.04
N ALA A 161 -16.58 1.53 -1.22
CA ALA A 161 -17.76 1.79 -0.38
C ALA A 161 -19.05 1.96 -1.21
N VAL A 162 -19.00 2.68 -2.35
CA VAL A 162 -20.13 2.78 -3.29
C VAL A 162 -20.52 1.39 -3.80
N ASN A 163 -19.55 0.60 -4.25
CA ASN A 163 -19.78 -0.75 -4.77
C ASN A 163 -20.34 -1.72 -3.70
N HIS A 164 -19.85 -1.67 -2.45
CA HIS A 164 -20.37 -2.49 -1.36
C HIS A 164 -21.84 -2.18 -1.07
N GLN A 165 -22.19 -0.90 -1.02
CA GLN A 165 -23.59 -0.47 -0.86
C GLN A 165 -24.45 -0.91 -2.05
N ALA A 166 -23.91 -0.84 -3.29
CA ALA A 166 -24.62 -1.29 -4.49
C ALA A 166 -24.83 -2.79 -4.55
N THR A 167 -23.82 -3.56 -4.11
CA THR A 167 -23.88 -5.03 -4.05
C THR A 167 -24.85 -5.48 -2.97
N CYS A 168 -24.86 -4.81 -1.81
CA CYS A 168 -25.90 -5.03 -0.80
C CYS A 168 -27.31 -4.80 -1.40
N LEU A 169 -27.53 -3.70 -2.12
CA LEU A 169 -28.82 -3.43 -2.77
C LEU A 169 -29.22 -4.52 -3.78
N ASP A 170 -28.26 -5.00 -4.58
CA ASP A 170 -28.50 -6.08 -5.53
C ASP A 170 -28.88 -7.40 -4.84
N ALA A 171 -28.35 -7.67 -3.64
CA ALA A 171 -28.72 -8.85 -2.86
C ALA A 171 -30.23 -8.88 -2.53
N PHE A 172 -30.87 -7.72 -2.40
CA PHE A 172 -32.31 -7.59 -2.14
C PHE A 172 -33.19 -7.55 -3.40
N LYS A 173 -32.62 -7.59 -4.61
CA LYS A 173 -33.36 -7.40 -5.87
C LYS A 173 -34.47 -8.43 -6.09
N ASP A 174 -34.26 -9.67 -5.64
CA ASP A 174 -35.21 -10.78 -5.80
C ASP A 174 -36.13 -10.96 -4.58
N THR A 175 -35.95 -10.15 -3.52
CA THR A 175 -36.76 -10.24 -2.29
C THR A 175 -38.13 -9.60 -2.48
N LYS A 176 -39.17 -10.19 -1.87
CA LYS A 176 -40.55 -9.68 -1.89
C LYS A 176 -40.89 -9.12 -0.51
N GLY A 177 -41.32 -7.86 -0.41
CA GLY A 177 -41.85 -7.30 0.84
C GLY A 177 -41.50 -5.83 1.09
N GLU A 178 -42.26 -5.20 1.98
CA GLU A 178 -42.11 -3.78 2.36
C GLU A 178 -40.74 -3.48 3.01
N ALA A 179 -40.19 -4.43 3.75
CA ALA A 179 -38.89 -4.28 4.42
C ALA A 179 -37.72 -4.20 3.43
N GLY A 180 -37.80 -4.91 2.30
CA GLY A 180 -36.78 -4.83 1.23
C GLY A 180 -36.78 -3.46 0.55
N GLU A 181 -37.96 -2.88 0.30
CA GLU A 181 -38.09 -1.52 -0.24
C GLU A 181 -37.62 -0.45 0.76
N LYS A 182 -37.89 -0.62 2.06
CA LYS A 182 -37.35 0.26 3.11
C LYS A 182 -35.82 0.22 3.15
N MET A 183 -35.21 -0.96 3.10
CA MET A 183 -33.75 -1.12 3.05
C MET A 183 -33.14 -0.45 1.82
N LYS A 184 -33.79 -0.58 0.64
CA LYS A 184 -33.39 0.15 -0.57
C LYS A 184 -33.40 1.66 -0.38
N GLY A 185 -34.42 2.19 0.31
CA GLY A 185 -34.51 3.61 0.65
C GLY A 185 -33.35 4.10 1.52
N PHE A 186 -33.03 3.37 2.60
CA PHE A 186 -31.93 3.74 3.51
C PHE A 186 -30.58 3.78 2.81
N LEU A 187 -30.29 2.76 2.00
CA LEU A 187 -29.01 2.61 1.33
C LEU A 187 -28.85 3.57 0.16
N LYS A 188 -29.95 3.94 -0.51
CA LYS A 188 -29.89 4.96 -1.58
C LYS A 188 -29.34 6.28 -1.06
N THR A 189 -29.79 6.77 0.10
CA THR A 189 -29.24 8.01 0.68
C THR A 189 -27.77 7.87 1.07
N ALA A 190 -27.37 6.71 1.63
CA ALA A 190 -25.97 6.45 1.96
C ALA A 190 -25.08 6.45 0.69
N GLN A 191 -25.58 5.88 -0.41
CA GLN A 191 -24.91 5.91 -1.72
C GLN A 191 -24.77 7.32 -2.28
N GLU A 192 -25.83 8.14 -2.22
CA GLU A 192 -25.77 9.52 -2.68
C GLU A 192 -24.71 10.32 -1.90
N LEU A 193 -24.63 10.13 -0.58
CA LEU A 193 -23.63 10.78 0.28
C LEU A 193 -22.21 10.28 0.00
N THR A 194 -22.02 8.98 -0.19
CA THR A 194 -20.73 8.39 -0.54
C THR A 194 -20.25 8.87 -1.91
N SER A 195 -21.15 8.89 -2.90
CA SER A 195 -20.94 9.46 -4.24
C SER A 195 -20.53 10.93 -4.19
N ASN A 196 -21.21 11.73 -3.35
CA ASN A 196 -20.82 13.12 -3.13
C ASN A 196 -19.40 13.23 -2.55
N GLY A 197 -19.06 12.39 -1.55
CA GLY A 197 -17.70 12.30 -1.00
C GLY A 197 -16.65 12.02 -2.09
N LEU A 198 -16.91 11.03 -2.94
CA LEU A 198 -16.05 10.65 -4.06
C LEU A 198 -15.88 11.77 -5.09
N ALA A 199 -16.97 12.46 -5.45
CA ALA A 199 -16.94 13.59 -6.37
C ALA A 199 -16.12 14.75 -5.80
N MET A 200 -16.30 15.07 -4.52
CA MET A 200 -15.53 16.14 -3.87
C MET A 200 -14.03 15.83 -3.83
N VAL A 201 -13.64 14.60 -3.47
CA VAL A 201 -12.23 14.15 -3.49
C VAL A 201 -11.65 14.22 -4.91
N SER A 202 -12.44 13.87 -5.92
CA SER A 202 -12.01 13.88 -7.32
C SER A 202 -11.69 15.30 -7.83
N GLU A 203 -12.42 16.31 -7.38
CA GLU A 203 -12.16 17.71 -7.74
C GLU A 203 -10.99 18.35 -7.00
N ILE A 204 -10.57 17.85 -5.83
CA ILE A 204 -9.35 18.35 -5.16
C ILE A 204 -8.16 18.24 -6.12
N SER A 205 -8.09 17.14 -6.87
CA SER A 205 -7.06 16.91 -7.90
C SER A 205 -7.07 18.01 -8.98
N GLY A 206 -8.26 18.44 -9.41
CA GLY A 206 -8.44 19.53 -10.38
C GLY A 206 -8.11 20.91 -9.82
N LEU A 207 -8.48 21.19 -8.57
CA LEU A 207 -8.24 22.46 -7.88
C LEU A 207 -6.76 22.66 -7.53
N VAL A 208 -6.07 21.63 -7.04
CA VAL A 208 -4.62 21.68 -6.75
C VAL A 208 -3.82 21.80 -8.06
N GLY A 209 -4.25 21.13 -9.13
CA GLY A 209 -3.69 21.30 -10.46
C GLY A 209 -3.83 22.73 -11.01
N SER A 210 -4.92 23.43 -10.65
CA SER A 210 -5.15 24.83 -11.06
C SER A 210 -4.32 25.85 -10.26
N LEU A 211 -4.00 25.56 -8.99
CA LEU A 211 -3.16 26.41 -8.13
C LEU A 211 -1.66 26.28 -8.46
N HIS A 212 -1.24 25.19 -9.08
CA HIS A 212 0.13 24.99 -9.58
C HIS A 212 0.40 25.57 -10.98
N LEU A 213 -0.49 26.40 -11.54
CA LEU A 213 -0.30 27.00 -12.88
C LEU A 213 0.72 28.16 -12.95
N ASN A 214 1.42 28.49 -11.86
CA ASN A 214 2.46 29.53 -11.88
C ASN A 214 3.87 29.07 -11.45
N SER A 215 4.12 27.76 -11.29
CA SER A 215 5.50 27.26 -11.14
C SER A 215 5.72 26.04 -12.03
N HIS A 216 6.40 26.32 -13.15
CA HIS A 216 6.84 25.37 -14.18
C HIS A 216 5.72 24.66 -14.96
N ARG A 217 5.42 25.22 -16.13
CA ARG A 217 5.13 24.42 -17.32
C ARG A 217 6.24 23.37 -17.47
N ARG A 218 6.04 22.16 -16.94
CA ARG A 218 6.72 20.97 -17.42
C ARG A 218 6.18 20.74 -18.82
N LEU A 219 6.85 21.37 -19.79
CA LEU A 219 6.79 20.94 -21.17
C LEU A 219 6.96 19.41 -21.17
N LEU A 220 6.07 18.75 -21.90
CA LEU A 220 6.22 17.38 -22.37
C LEU A 220 7.71 17.15 -22.67
N SER A 221 8.39 16.43 -21.77
CA SER A 221 9.61 15.74 -22.17
C SER A 221 9.11 14.69 -23.15
N SER A 222 9.16 15.06 -24.43
CA SER A 222 9.25 14.12 -25.53
C SER A 222 10.29 13.10 -25.10
N SER A 223 9.82 11.92 -24.71
CA SER A 223 10.65 10.75 -24.59
C SER A 223 11.16 10.48 -26.00
N ASN A 224 12.28 11.09 -26.36
CA ASN A 224 13.18 10.59 -27.40
C ASN A 224 13.80 9.28 -26.89
N GLY A 225 12.95 8.28 -26.69
CA GLY A 225 13.28 6.88 -26.66
C GLY A 225 12.59 6.28 -27.86
N GLY A 226 13.32 6.18 -28.97
CA GLY A 226 12.93 5.32 -30.10
C GLY A 226 12.60 3.90 -29.62
N PRO A 227 12.01 3.06 -30.49
CA PRO A 227 11.37 1.81 -30.10
C PRO A 227 12.35 0.95 -29.27
N LYS A 228 12.14 0.90 -27.96
CA LYS A 228 12.81 -0.05 -27.08
C LYS A 228 12.37 -1.42 -27.56
N LYS A 229 13.25 -2.14 -28.25
CA LYS A 229 13.05 -3.56 -28.57
C LYS A 229 12.77 -4.30 -27.27
N TRP A 230 11.59 -4.89 -27.21
CA TRP A 230 11.12 -5.75 -26.14
C TRP A 230 11.89 -7.07 -26.20
N HIS A 231 13.01 -7.15 -25.52
CA HIS A 231 13.68 -8.42 -25.25
C HIS A 231 13.92 -8.57 -23.75
N ASP A 232 13.15 -9.50 -23.18
CA ASP A 232 13.51 -10.40 -22.08
C ASP A 232 13.71 -9.83 -20.66
N LYS A 233 12.79 -8.98 -20.21
CA LYS A 233 12.53 -8.79 -18.77
C LYS A 233 11.06 -9.06 -18.48
N THR A 234 10.78 -10.17 -17.81
CA THR A 234 9.44 -10.76 -17.64
C THR A 234 8.61 -10.20 -16.48
N VAL A 235 9.01 -9.15 -15.75
CA VAL A 235 8.18 -8.62 -14.64
C VAL A 235 8.19 -7.08 -14.56
N PRO A 236 7.06 -6.42 -14.23
CA PRO A 236 6.98 -4.96 -14.19
C PRO A 236 7.78 -4.34 -13.03
N GLY A 237 8.44 -3.21 -13.29
CA GLY A 237 9.32 -2.50 -12.32
C GLY A 237 8.61 -1.80 -11.16
N TRP A 238 7.33 -2.09 -10.92
CA TRP A 238 6.56 -1.60 -9.79
C TRP A 238 6.46 -2.65 -8.65
N MET A 239 7.04 -3.84 -8.83
CA MET A 239 6.97 -4.98 -7.91
C MET A 239 8.19 -5.07 -6.98
N SER A 240 8.00 -5.49 -5.72
CA SER A 240 9.06 -5.59 -4.71
C SER A 240 9.93 -6.79 -5.02
N ASP A 241 11.21 -6.69 -4.68
CA ASP A 241 12.15 -7.80 -4.83
C ASP A 241 11.66 -9.05 -4.06
N ARG A 242 11.11 -8.90 -2.84
CA ARG A 242 10.57 -10.04 -2.07
C ARG A 242 9.34 -10.70 -2.72
N LYS A 243 8.38 -9.93 -3.23
CA LYS A 243 7.21 -10.52 -3.92
C LYS A 243 7.62 -11.08 -5.28
N LEU A 244 8.57 -10.43 -5.96
CA LEU A 244 9.18 -10.93 -7.19
C LEU A 244 9.89 -12.27 -6.95
N ASP A 245 10.64 -12.40 -5.86
CA ASP A 245 11.30 -13.64 -5.46
C ASP A 245 10.28 -14.76 -5.25
N LEU A 246 9.17 -14.50 -4.54
CA LEU A 246 8.09 -15.49 -4.36
C LEU A 246 7.40 -15.85 -5.69
N LEU A 247 7.17 -14.85 -6.55
CA LEU A 247 6.54 -15.04 -7.86
C LEU A 247 7.47 -15.73 -8.87
N THR A 248 8.78 -15.70 -8.66
CA THR A 248 9.78 -16.41 -9.48
C THR A 248 10.30 -17.70 -8.81
N ALA A 249 10.01 -17.93 -7.54
CA ALA A 249 10.45 -19.10 -6.78
C ALA A 249 9.94 -20.41 -7.40
N THR A 250 10.80 -21.42 -7.41
CA THR A 250 10.43 -22.81 -7.67
C THR A 250 9.94 -23.48 -6.39
N PRO A 251 9.17 -24.58 -6.45
CA PRO A 251 8.78 -25.33 -5.25
C PRO A 251 9.97 -25.71 -4.35
N GLN A 252 11.14 -26.00 -4.92
CA GLN A 252 12.36 -26.39 -4.20
C GLN A 252 13.04 -25.21 -3.49
N SER A 253 12.85 -23.98 -3.97
CA SER A 253 13.44 -22.77 -3.37
C SER A 253 12.48 -22.06 -2.41
N LEU A 254 11.26 -22.58 -2.25
CA LEU A 254 10.25 -21.98 -1.41
C LEU A 254 10.50 -22.33 0.06
N LYS A 255 10.40 -21.33 0.95
CA LYS A 255 10.32 -21.54 2.40
C LYS A 255 8.89 -21.24 2.84
N PRO A 256 7.98 -22.23 2.77
CA PRO A 256 6.60 -22.04 3.23
C PRO A 256 6.53 -22.05 4.76
N ASP A 257 5.62 -21.26 5.32
CA ASP A 257 5.26 -21.32 6.73
C ASP A 257 4.43 -22.59 7.00
N VAL A 258 3.56 -22.98 6.05
CA VAL A 258 2.74 -24.19 6.13
C VAL A 258 2.70 -24.91 4.78
N VAL A 259 2.76 -26.25 4.82
CA VAL A 259 2.58 -27.12 3.65
C VAL A 259 1.27 -27.89 3.78
N VAL A 260 0.45 -27.85 2.73
CA VAL A 260 -0.77 -28.64 2.59
C VAL A 260 -0.54 -29.73 1.55
N ALA A 261 -0.84 -30.98 1.89
CA ALA A 261 -0.77 -32.10 0.96
C ALA A 261 -1.75 -33.22 1.34
N GLN A 262 -2.62 -33.62 0.40
CA GLN A 262 -3.61 -34.69 0.62
C GLN A 262 -2.97 -36.06 0.88
N ASP A 263 -1.76 -36.28 0.37
CA ASP A 263 -0.97 -37.51 0.55
C ASP A 263 -0.35 -37.65 1.97
N GLY A 264 -0.52 -36.66 2.84
CA GLY A 264 0.00 -36.64 4.19
C GLY A 264 1.47 -36.20 4.32
N THR A 265 2.10 -35.77 3.23
CA THR A 265 3.48 -35.24 3.26
C THR A 265 3.58 -33.76 3.65
N GLY A 266 2.44 -33.11 3.90
CA GLY A 266 2.32 -31.76 4.44
C GLY A 266 1.87 -31.79 5.90
N LYS A 267 1.87 -30.62 6.55
CA LYS A 267 1.37 -30.46 7.93
C LYS A 267 -0.15 -30.69 8.00
N TYR A 268 -0.87 -30.26 6.98
CA TYR A 268 -2.32 -30.46 6.86
C TYR A 268 -2.70 -31.13 5.55
N LYS A 269 -3.87 -31.76 5.54
CA LYS A 269 -4.47 -32.35 4.34
C LYS A 269 -5.43 -31.40 3.64
N THR A 270 -5.91 -30.38 4.34
CA THR A 270 -6.89 -29.41 3.84
C THR A 270 -6.36 -27.98 3.93
N ILE A 271 -6.87 -27.11 3.08
CA ILE A 271 -6.48 -25.70 3.03
C ILE A 271 -7.09 -24.94 4.21
N ASN A 272 -8.33 -25.25 4.59
CA ASN A 272 -9.01 -24.60 5.71
C ASN A 272 -8.34 -24.89 7.06
N GLU A 273 -7.66 -26.03 7.24
CA GLU A 273 -6.84 -26.27 8.42
C GLU A 273 -5.59 -25.38 8.45
N ALA A 274 -4.89 -25.24 7.30
CA ALA A 274 -3.72 -24.38 7.19
C ALA A 274 -4.02 -22.91 7.46
N LEU A 275 -5.21 -22.44 7.05
CA LEU A 275 -5.63 -21.06 7.28
C LEU A 275 -5.76 -20.71 8.77
N LYS A 276 -5.99 -21.70 9.65
CA LYS A 276 -6.06 -21.46 11.11
C LYS A 276 -4.72 -21.05 11.72
N GLU A 277 -3.61 -21.27 11.02
CA GLU A 277 -2.28 -20.81 11.46
C GLU A 277 -1.94 -19.39 11.02
N VAL A 278 -2.72 -18.79 10.13
CA VAL A 278 -2.46 -17.43 9.67
C VAL A 278 -2.69 -16.46 10.83
N PRO A 279 -1.66 -15.71 11.29
CA PRO A 279 -1.83 -14.77 12.38
C PRO A 279 -2.71 -13.59 11.91
N PRO A 280 -3.72 -13.18 12.71
CA PRO A 280 -4.60 -12.09 12.33
C PRO A 280 -3.83 -10.77 12.20
N ASN A 281 -4.12 -10.01 11.15
CA ASN A 281 -3.59 -8.69 10.81
C ASN A 281 -2.06 -8.62 10.72
N SER A 282 -1.40 -9.75 10.42
CA SER A 282 0.06 -9.82 10.31
C SER A 282 0.60 -8.92 9.18
N LYS A 283 1.59 -8.08 9.51
CA LYS A 283 2.39 -7.35 8.51
C LYS A 283 3.47 -8.23 7.84
N LYS A 284 3.72 -9.43 8.39
CA LYS A 284 4.65 -10.41 7.82
C LYS A 284 3.90 -11.29 6.80
N THR A 285 4.54 -11.53 5.66
CA THR A 285 4.04 -12.47 4.65
C THR A 285 3.94 -13.87 5.22
N PHE A 286 2.77 -14.50 5.10
CA PHE A 286 2.53 -15.90 5.50
C PHE A 286 2.33 -16.76 4.24
N VAL A 287 3.23 -17.72 4.02
CA VAL A 287 3.33 -18.53 2.81
C VAL A 287 2.75 -19.92 3.03
N ILE A 288 1.67 -20.23 2.32
CA ILE A 288 1.05 -21.56 2.29
C ILE A 288 1.42 -22.23 0.97
N TYR A 289 2.16 -23.34 1.04
CA TYR A 289 2.45 -24.17 -0.13
C TYR A 289 1.45 -25.32 -0.21
N ILE A 290 0.76 -25.43 -1.34
CA ILE A 290 -0.30 -26.41 -1.58
C ILE A 290 0.20 -27.37 -2.66
N LYS A 291 0.44 -28.63 -2.29
CA LYS A 291 0.90 -29.64 -3.24
C LYS A 291 -0.20 -30.04 -4.22
N GLY A 292 0.21 -30.63 -5.34
CA GLY A 292 -0.69 -31.16 -6.37
C GLY A 292 -1.78 -32.07 -5.79
N GLY A 293 -3.02 -31.81 -6.20
CA GLY A 293 -4.23 -32.43 -5.67
C GLY A 293 -5.47 -31.66 -6.08
N VAL A 294 -6.63 -32.29 -5.89
CA VAL A 294 -7.95 -31.66 -6.06
C VAL A 294 -8.57 -31.48 -4.68
N TYR A 295 -8.56 -30.25 -4.20
CA TYR A 295 -9.07 -29.84 -2.89
C TYR A 295 -10.52 -29.42 -3.02
N LYS A 296 -11.44 -30.32 -2.67
CA LYS A 296 -12.88 -30.06 -2.70
C LYS A 296 -13.32 -29.33 -1.44
N GLU A 297 -13.04 -28.03 -1.41
CA GLU A 297 -13.25 -27.16 -0.26
C GLU A 297 -13.80 -25.80 -0.71
N ILE A 298 -14.68 -25.22 0.10
CA ILE A 298 -14.98 -23.79 0.03
C ILE A 298 -13.99 -23.09 0.94
N VAL A 299 -13.22 -22.15 0.40
CA VAL A 299 -12.09 -21.51 1.09
C VAL A 299 -12.30 -20.00 1.16
N VAL A 300 -12.17 -19.44 2.37
CA VAL A 300 -12.29 -17.99 2.59
C VAL A 300 -11.05 -17.49 3.31
N VAL A 301 -10.24 -16.68 2.64
CA VAL A 301 -9.17 -15.88 3.26
C VAL A 301 -9.81 -14.59 3.74
N ASN A 302 -10.23 -14.58 5.01
CA ASN A 302 -11.00 -13.46 5.57
C ASN A 302 -10.16 -12.16 5.68
N LYS A 303 -10.80 -11.05 6.04
CA LYS A 303 -10.16 -9.73 6.10
C LYS A 303 -8.98 -9.66 7.08
N GLN A 304 -9.04 -10.42 8.18
CA GLN A 304 -7.98 -10.46 9.18
C GLN A 304 -6.75 -11.21 8.66
N MET A 305 -6.88 -12.06 7.63
CA MET A 305 -5.77 -12.81 7.05
C MET A 305 -5.02 -11.98 5.99
N THR A 306 -4.29 -10.95 6.41
CA THR A 306 -3.52 -10.08 5.50
C THR A 306 -2.15 -10.67 5.15
N ASN A 307 -1.59 -10.26 4.00
CA ASN A 307 -0.27 -10.69 3.51
C ASN A 307 -0.11 -12.23 3.31
N VAL A 308 -1.20 -12.94 3.01
CA VAL A 308 -1.16 -14.37 2.71
C VAL A 308 -0.71 -14.62 1.27
N VAL A 309 0.21 -15.58 1.10
CA VAL A 309 0.71 -16.03 -0.20
C VAL A 309 0.46 -17.52 -0.33
N MET A 310 -0.39 -17.91 -1.28
CA MET A 310 -0.65 -19.30 -1.62
C MET A 310 0.06 -19.69 -2.90
N ILE A 311 0.85 -20.77 -2.85
CA ILE A 311 1.61 -21.27 -4.00
C ILE A 311 1.25 -22.72 -4.25
N GLY A 312 0.86 -23.05 -5.48
CA GLY A 312 0.58 -24.41 -5.92
C GLY A 312 1.68 -24.99 -6.81
N ASP A 313 1.62 -26.31 -7.04
CA ASP A 313 2.52 -27.04 -7.96
C ASP A 313 2.30 -26.75 -9.46
N GLY A 314 1.35 -25.87 -9.77
CA GLY A 314 0.93 -25.53 -11.12
C GLY A 314 -0.59 -25.55 -11.22
N PRO A 315 -1.18 -24.66 -12.03
CA PRO A 315 -2.62 -24.39 -11.97
C PRO A 315 -3.50 -25.55 -12.48
N THR A 316 -2.93 -26.50 -13.21
CA THR A 316 -3.60 -27.74 -13.62
C THR A 316 -3.39 -28.91 -12.64
N LYS A 317 -2.40 -28.80 -11.74
CA LYS A 317 -2.04 -29.84 -10.76
C LYS A 317 -2.65 -29.59 -9.39
N THR A 318 -2.68 -28.33 -8.96
CA THR A 318 -3.26 -27.89 -7.69
C THR A 318 -4.58 -27.20 -7.97
N ARG A 319 -5.70 -27.90 -7.74
CA ARG A 319 -7.06 -27.41 -8.04
C ARG A 319 -7.86 -27.27 -6.74
N ILE A 320 -8.46 -26.10 -6.51
CA ILE A 320 -9.45 -25.87 -5.45
C ILE A 320 -10.82 -25.84 -6.12
N SER A 321 -11.72 -26.72 -5.67
CA SER A 321 -12.91 -27.12 -6.40
C SER A 321 -14.17 -27.05 -5.56
N GLY A 322 -15.20 -26.39 -6.09
CA GLY A 322 -16.52 -26.27 -5.46
C GLY A 322 -17.64 -26.36 -6.50
N GLY A 323 -18.89 -26.24 -6.03
CA GLY A 323 -20.07 -26.41 -6.89
C GLY A 323 -21.32 -25.67 -6.41
N LEU A 324 -21.16 -24.69 -5.52
CA LEU A 324 -22.26 -23.84 -5.08
C LEU A 324 -22.74 -22.97 -6.25
N ASN A 325 -24.04 -22.70 -6.32
CA ASN A 325 -24.65 -22.01 -7.46
C ASN A 325 -26.01 -21.38 -7.12
N LYS A 326 -26.44 -20.44 -7.97
CA LYS A 326 -27.68 -19.70 -7.79
C LYS A 326 -28.95 -20.52 -8.02
N ALA A 327 -28.93 -21.47 -8.96
CA ALA A 327 -30.10 -22.32 -9.22
C ALA A 327 -30.52 -23.15 -7.99
N ASP A 328 -29.56 -23.50 -7.14
CA ASP A 328 -29.78 -24.25 -5.89
C ASP A 328 -30.05 -23.33 -4.68
N GLY A 329 -30.36 -22.04 -4.92
CA GLY A 329 -30.81 -21.10 -3.90
C GLY A 329 -29.69 -20.35 -3.17
N VAL A 330 -28.43 -20.46 -3.60
CA VAL A 330 -27.31 -19.72 -3.01
C VAL A 330 -27.15 -18.37 -3.70
N SER A 331 -27.08 -17.26 -2.96
CA SER A 331 -26.76 -15.95 -3.54
C SER A 331 -25.43 -15.99 -4.30
N THR A 332 -25.33 -15.33 -5.46
CA THR A 332 -24.14 -15.35 -6.35
C THR A 332 -22.84 -15.14 -5.57
N GLU A 333 -22.82 -14.18 -4.67
CA GLU A 333 -21.67 -13.85 -3.82
C GLU A 333 -21.17 -15.04 -2.97
N ASN A 334 -22.09 -15.85 -2.43
CA ASN A 334 -21.80 -17.02 -1.61
C ASN A 334 -21.56 -18.28 -2.44
N THR A 335 -21.63 -18.21 -3.76
CA THR A 335 -21.31 -19.36 -4.63
C THR A 335 -19.81 -19.57 -4.84
N ALA A 336 -18.98 -18.60 -4.41
CA ALA A 336 -17.55 -18.62 -4.60
C ALA A 336 -16.89 -19.86 -4.00
N THR A 337 -16.16 -20.62 -4.82
CA THR A 337 -15.32 -21.73 -4.34
C THR A 337 -14.17 -21.19 -3.50
N PHE A 338 -13.57 -20.08 -3.93
CA PHE A 338 -12.53 -19.38 -3.19
C PHE A 338 -12.86 -17.88 -3.07
N ALA A 339 -12.78 -17.33 -1.86
CA ALA A 339 -12.90 -15.89 -1.61
C ALA A 339 -11.63 -15.32 -0.98
N ALA A 340 -11.02 -14.34 -1.64
CA ALA A 340 -9.86 -13.59 -1.13
C ALA A 340 -10.30 -12.20 -0.63
N LEU A 341 -10.44 -12.03 0.68
CA LEU A 341 -10.90 -10.79 1.32
C LEU A 341 -9.75 -10.05 2.04
N GLY A 342 -8.77 -10.77 2.59
CA GLY A 342 -7.62 -10.18 3.28
C GLY A 342 -6.65 -9.47 2.34
N ASN A 343 -6.30 -8.21 2.64
CA ASN A 343 -5.45 -7.37 1.80
C ASN A 343 -4.05 -7.96 1.55
N TYR A 344 -3.47 -7.60 0.39
CA TYR A 344 -2.17 -8.05 -0.10
C TYR A 344 -2.08 -9.55 -0.42
N PHE A 345 -3.22 -10.22 -0.66
CA PHE A 345 -3.26 -11.63 -1.01
C PHE A 345 -2.52 -11.94 -2.32
N ILE A 346 -1.78 -13.05 -2.36
CA ILE A 346 -1.15 -13.55 -3.59
C ILE A 346 -1.51 -15.01 -3.79
N ALA A 347 -1.90 -15.36 -5.01
CA ALA A 347 -1.95 -16.74 -5.47
C ALA A 347 -1.01 -16.96 -6.66
N LYS A 348 -0.29 -18.08 -6.65
CA LYS A 348 0.56 -18.48 -7.76
C LYS A 348 0.41 -19.97 -8.07
N GLY A 349 0.22 -20.31 -9.34
CA GLY A 349 0.25 -21.70 -9.79
C GLY A 349 -0.91 -22.54 -9.24
N ILE A 350 -2.09 -21.94 -9.05
CA ILE A 350 -3.28 -22.60 -8.49
C ILE A 350 -4.43 -22.49 -9.50
N GLY A 351 -5.22 -23.55 -9.63
CA GLY A 351 -6.49 -23.52 -10.34
C GLY A 351 -7.65 -23.38 -9.36
N PHE A 352 -8.53 -22.41 -9.57
CA PHE A 352 -9.79 -22.23 -8.87
C PHE A 352 -10.92 -22.65 -9.81
N GLU A 353 -11.78 -23.56 -9.39
CA GLU A 353 -12.86 -24.05 -10.25
C GLU A 353 -14.21 -24.13 -9.54
N ASN A 354 -15.27 -23.79 -10.27
CA ASN A 354 -16.64 -24.11 -9.90
C ASN A 354 -17.26 -25.06 -10.93
N THR A 355 -17.62 -26.26 -10.50
CA THR A 355 -18.07 -27.35 -11.37
C THR A 355 -19.59 -27.43 -11.53
N ALA A 356 -20.36 -26.41 -11.10
CA ALA A 356 -21.82 -26.44 -11.14
C ALA A 356 -22.40 -26.62 -12.56
N GLY A 357 -21.74 -26.09 -13.59
CA GLY A 357 -22.16 -26.20 -14.99
C GLY A 357 -23.09 -25.08 -15.46
N TYR A 358 -23.22 -24.91 -16.78
CA TYR A 358 -24.00 -23.80 -17.37
C TYR A 358 -25.51 -23.83 -17.05
N ILE A 359 -26.07 -24.99 -16.69
CA ILE A 359 -27.49 -25.15 -16.34
C ILE A 359 -27.79 -24.50 -14.97
N LYS A 360 -26.78 -24.38 -14.11
CA LYS A 360 -26.92 -23.93 -12.73
C LYS A 360 -26.84 -22.40 -12.55
N HIS A 361 -26.86 -21.66 -13.66
CA HIS A 361 -26.75 -20.19 -13.68
C HIS A 361 -25.46 -19.71 -13.00
N GLN A 362 -25.51 -18.63 -12.21
CA GLN A 362 -24.33 -18.02 -11.58
C GLN A 362 -23.63 -18.99 -10.62
N ALA A 363 -22.32 -19.18 -10.80
CA ALA A 363 -21.50 -20.07 -9.99
C ALA A 363 -20.03 -19.62 -10.01
N VAL A 364 -19.61 -18.93 -8.95
CA VAL A 364 -18.30 -18.26 -8.88
C VAL A 364 -17.19 -19.25 -8.53
N ALA A 365 -16.09 -19.22 -9.28
CA ALA A 365 -14.88 -19.98 -8.96
C ALA A 365 -13.98 -19.19 -8.00
N LEU A 366 -13.74 -17.91 -8.31
CA LEU A 366 -12.92 -17.02 -7.50
C LEU A 366 -13.60 -15.66 -7.31
N ARG A 367 -13.74 -15.25 -6.05
CA ARG A 367 -14.20 -13.92 -5.62
C ARG A 367 -13.05 -13.16 -4.96
N VAL A 368 -12.84 -11.91 -5.36
CA VAL A 368 -11.71 -11.09 -4.86
C VAL A 368 -12.19 -9.73 -4.38
N GLN A 369 -12.01 -9.50 -3.07
CA GLN A 369 -12.23 -8.25 -2.35
C GLN A 369 -10.95 -7.80 -1.61
N SER A 370 -9.78 -8.36 -1.96
CA SER A 370 -8.48 -7.97 -1.41
C SER A 370 -7.86 -6.84 -2.23
N ASP A 371 -7.54 -5.73 -1.57
CA ASP A 371 -6.72 -4.67 -2.16
C ASP A 371 -5.27 -5.15 -2.35
N PHE A 372 -4.60 -4.64 -3.38
CA PHE A 372 -3.27 -5.04 -3.82
C PHE A 372 -3.07 -6.55 -4.02
N SER A 373 -4.10 -7.25 -4.49
CA SER A 373 -4.03 -8.69 -4.73
C SER A 373 -3.32 -9.04 -6.03
N ILE A 374 -2.61 -10.18 -6.05
CA ILE A 374 -1.86 -10.66 -7.22
C ILE A 374 -2.20 -12.13 -7.51
N PHE A 375 -2.50 -12.42 -8.77
CA PHE A 375 -2.70 -13.78 -9.27
C PHE A 375 -1.71 -14.02 -10.41
N TYR A 376 -0.83 -15.01 -10.25
CA TYR A 376 0.25 -15.29 -11.20
C TYR A 376 0.22 -16.74 -11.67
N ASN A 377 0.09 -16.96 -12.98
CA ASN A 377 -0.01 -18.31 -13.54
C ASN A 377 -1.11 -19.14 -12.87
N CYS A 378 -2.29 -18.54 -12.68
CA CYS A 378 -3.47 -19.17 -12.09
C CYS A 378 -4.49 -19.53 -13.18
N HIS A 379 -5.31 -20.55 -12.91
CA HIS A 379 -6.46 -20.88 -13.76
C HIS A 379 -7.75 -20.58 -13.00
N MET A 380 -8.72 -19.96 -13.65
CA MET A 380 -10.05 -19.72 -13.10
C MET A 380 -11.06 -20.35 -14.06
N ASP A 381 -11.69 -21.46 -13.62
CA ASP A 381 -12.53 -22.29 -14.48
C ASP A 381 -13.97 -22.34 -13.98
N GLY A 382 -14.90 -21.95 -14.83
CA GLY A 382 -16.33 -22.00 -14.52
C GLY A 382 -17.18 -21.91 -15.78
N PHE A 383 -18.42 -21.48 -15.61
CA PHE A 383 -19.33 -21.16 -16.71
C PHE A 383 -19.80 -19.71 -16.56
N GLN A 384 -21.00 -19.50 -16.02
CA GLN A 384 -21.51 -18.16 -15.75
C GLN A 384 -20.89 -17.60 -14.46
N ASP A 385 -20.44 -16.34 -14.48
CA ASP A 385 -19.91 -15.60 -13.34
C ASP A 385 -18.63 -16.21 -12.73
N THR A 386 -17.71 -16.71 -13.57
CA THR A 386 -16.51 -17.47 -13.11
C THR A 386 -15.59 -16.67 -12.17
N LEU A 387 -15.22 -15.44 -12.53
CA LEU A 387 -14.32 -14.57 -11.77
C LEU A 387 -15.05 -13.30 -11.34
N TYR A 388 -15.26 -13.15 -10.04
CA TYR A 388 -15.85 -11.96 -9.44
C TYR A 388 -14.75 -11.03 -8.91
N THR A 389 -14.36 -10.04 -9.72
CA THR A 389 -13.44 -8.96 -9.34
C THR A 389 -14.20 -7.85 -8.62
N GLU A 390 -14.61 -8.12 -7.38
CA GLU A 390 -15.61 -7.35 -6.66
C GLU A 390 -15.19 -5.91 -6.39
N ALA A 391 -14.05 -5.68 -5.73
CA ALA A 391 -13.61 -4.36 -5.29
C ALA A 391 -12.07 -4.23 -5.24
N TYR A 392 -11.58 -3.00 -5.09
CA TYR A 392 -10.17 -2.63 -4.90
C TYR A 392 -9.23 -2.98 -6.07
N ARG A 393 -7.91 -2.85 -5.85
CA ARG A 393 -6.86 -3.01 -6.87
C ARG A 393 -6.40 -4.46 -6.98
N GLN A 394 -6.45 -5.00 -8.19
CA GLN A 394 -6.18 -6.42 -8.45
C GLN A 394 -5.33 -6.61 -9.71
N PHE A 395 -4.31 -7.47 -9.64
CA PHE A 395 -3.43 -7.78 -10.77
C PHE A 395 -3.44 -9.27 -11.12
N TYR A 396 -3.76 -9.57 -12.38
CA TYR A 396 -3.80 -10.90 -12.94
C TYR A 396 -2.75 -11.01 -14.04
N ARG A 397 -1.84 -11.98 -13.93
CA ARG A 397 -0.75 -12.15 -14.88
C ARG A 397 -0.53 -13.59 -15.26
N ASP A 398 -0.37 -13.82 -16.56
CA ASP A 398 -0.10 -15.15 -17.12
C ASP A 398 -1.21 -16.16 -16.74
N CYS A 399 -2.43 -15.69 -16.46
CA CYS A 399 -3.56 -16.51 -16.04
C CYS A 399 -4.42 -16.98 -17.21
N THR A 400 -5.14 -18.08 -17.02
CA THR A 400 -6.20 -18.54 -17.94
C THR A 400 -7.55 -18.44 -17.24
N ILE A 401 -8.51 -17.76 -17.86
CA ILE A 401 -9.88 -17.62 -17.35
C ILE A 401 -10.83 -18.20 -18.38
N THR A 402 -11.66 -19.15 -17.96
CA THR A 402 -12.61 -19.86 -18.84
C THR A 402 -14.04 -19.69 -18.34
N GLY A 403 -14.98 -19.38 -19.25
CA GLY A 403 -16.40 -19.29 -18.88
C GLY A 403 -17.34 -18.95 -20.06
N THR A 404 -18.60 -18.63 -19.74
CA THR A 404 -19.67 -18.39 -20.72
C THR A 404 -20.26 -16.99 -20.59
N ILE A 405 -21.25 -16.81 -19.72
CA ILE A 405 -21.96 -15.55 -19.50
C ILE A 405 -21.23 -14.78 -18.41
N ASP A 406 -20.91 -13.51 -18.68
CA ASP A 406 -20.35 -12.56 -17.71
C ASP A 406 -19.18 -13.12 -16.89
N PHE A 407 -18.30 -13.92 -17.52
CA PHE A 407 -17.39 -14.76 -16.75
C PHE A 407 -16.23 -14.01 -16.09
N ILE A 408 -16.05 -12.72 -16.40
CA ILE A 408 -15.27 -11.75 -15.61
C ILE A 408 -16.20 -10.58 -15.30
N PHE A 409 -16.56 -10.39 -14.03
CA PHE A 409 -17.54 -9.37 -13.62
C PHE A 409 -17.16 -8.72 -12.29
N GLY A 410 -17.76 -7.56 -11.99
CA GLY A 410 -17.51 -6.79 -10.77
C GLY A 410 -17.03 -5.36 -11.02
N ASP A 411 -16.59 -4.69 -9.96
CA ASP A 411 -16.23 -3.26 -9.98
C ASP A 411 -14.85 -2.97 -9.37
N GLY A 412 -13.94 -3.93 -9.40
CA GLY A 412 -12.54 -3.70 -9.05
C GLY A 412 -11.80 -2.79 -10.04
N VAL A 413 -10.64 -2.28 -9.61
CA VAL A 413 -9.58 -1.74 -10.47
C VAL A 413 -8.70 -2.91 -10.88
N THR A 414 -8.96 -3.50 -12.05
CA THR A 414 -8.37 -4.80 -12.42
C THR A 414 -7.52 -4.73 -13.68
N LEU A 415 -6.29 -5.23 -13.59
CA LEU A 415 -5.39 -5.35 -14.73
C LEU A 415 -5.11 -6.82 -15.02
N PHE A 416 -5.50 -7.24 -16.21
CA PHE A 416 -5.15 -8.53 -16.79
C PHE A 416 -4.01 -8.32 -17.77
N GLN A 417 -2.87 -8.96 -17.52
CA GLN A 417 -1.70 -8.85 -18.39
C GLN A 417 -1.24 -10.22 -18.86
N ASN A 418 -1.08 -10.39 -20.17
CA ASN A 418 -0.67 -11.65 -20.78
C ASN A 418 -1.57 -12.84 -20.37
N CYS A 419 -2.84 -12.57 -20.12
CA CYS A 419 -3.82 -13.58 -19.75
C CYS A 419 -4.53 -14.16 -20.99
N LYS A 420 -5.13 -15.33 -20.84
CA LYS A 420 -6.00 -15.95 -21.83
C LYS A 420 -7.44 -15.96 -21.33
N MET A 421 -8.35 -15.37 -22.09
CA MET A 421 -9.78 -15.45 -21.87
C MET A 421 -10.38 -16.42 -22.89
N MET A 422 -10.88 -17.56 -22.41
CA MET A 422 -11.37 -18.65 -23.24
C MET A 422 -12.89 -18.78 -23.09
N VAL A 423 -13.63 -18.50 -24.17
CA VAL A 423 -15.07 -18.69 -24.21
C VAL A 423 -15.39 -20.19 -24.29
N ARG A 424 -16.19 -20.68 -23.36
CA ARG A 424 -16.67 -22.08 -23.33
C ARG A 424 -17.99 -22.21 -24.06
N LYS A 425 -18.34 -23.44 -24.42
CA LYS A 425 -19.64 -23.75 -25.02
C LYS A 425 -20.77 -23.46 -24.00
N PRO A 426 -21.69 -22.51 -24.29
CA PRO A 426 -22.82 -22.24 -23.41
C PRO A 426 -23.98 -23.22 -23.67
N ALA A 427 -25.11 -23.02 -22.99
CA ALA A 427 -26.35 -23.68 -23.39
C ALA A 427 -26.77 -23.24 -24.82
N GLU A 428 -27.57 -24.06 -25.48
CA GLU A 428 -28.13 -23.69 -26.78
C GLU A 428 -28.92 -22.38 -26.70
N GLY A 429 -28.70 -21.47 -27.66
CA GLY A 429 -29.34 -20.16 -27.72
C GLY A 429 -28.77 -19.09 -26.77
N GLN A 430 -27.84 -19.45 -25.87
CA GLN A 430 -27.17 -18.47 -25.01
C GLN A 430 -26.00 -17.80 -25.74
N SER A 431 -25.80 -16.51 -25.42
CA SER A 431 -24.64 -15.73 -25.84
C SER A 431 -23.67 -15.55 -24.68
N CYS A 432 -22.37 -15.57 -24.98
CA CYS A 432 -21.30 -15.42 -24.00
C CYS A 432 -20.80 -13.97 -23.92
N MET A 433 -20.37 -13.57 -22.74
CA MET A 433 -19.79 -12.24 -22.48
C MET A 433 -18.48 -12.43 -21.72
N VAL A 434 -17.38 -11.95 -22.29
CA VAL A 434 -16.08 -12.01 -21.59
C VAL A 434 -16.09 -11.12 -20.35
N THR A 435 -16.65 -9.91 -20.46
CA THR A 435 -16.69 -8.96 -19.34
C THR A 435 -18.09 -8.44 -19.04
N ALA A 436 -18.37 -8.21 -17.75
CA ALA A 436 -19.55 -7.50 -17.26
C ALA A 436 -19.18 -6.56 -16.11
N GLN A 437 -18.68 -5.37 -16.47
CA GLN A 437 -18.14 -4.42 -15.48
C GLN A 437 -19.29 -3.64 -14.80
N GLY A 438 -19.17 -3.47 -13.48
CA GLY A 438 -20.22 -3.04 -12.56
C GLY A 438 -20.17 -1.59 -12.06
N ARG A 439 -19.46 -0.67 -12.71
CA ARG A 439 -19.29 0.71 -12.24
C ARG A 439 -20.61 1.48 -12.19
N THR A 440 -20.96 2.02 -11.03
CA THR A 440 -22.24 2.68 -10.77
C THR A 440 -22.16 4.21 -10.68
N ASP A 441 -20.97 4.76 -10.48
CA ASP A 441 -20.71 6.20 -10.46
C ASP A 441 -19.55 6.57 -11.40
N HIS A 442 -19.76 7.61 -12.21
CA HIS A 442 -18.77 8.13 -13.15
C HIS A 442 -17.47 8.60 -12.50
N ASN A 443 -17.50 9.02 -11.24
CA ASN A 443 -16.34 9.47 -10.46
C ASN A 443 -15.46 8.32 -9.96
N GLU A 444 -15.95 7.08 -10.03
CA GLU A 444 -15.16 5.92 -9.62
C GLU A 444 -13.96 5.70 -10.54
N ILE A 445 -12.83 5.32 -9.93
CA ILE A 445 -11.59 4.99 -10.66
C ILE A 445 -11.57 3.54 -11.17
N THR A 446 -12.60 2.76 -10.86
CA THR A 446 -12.74 1.33 -11.15
C THR A 446 -12.84 1.01 -12.64
N GLY A 447 -12.50 -0.22 -13.03
CA GLY A 447 -12.45 -0.61 -14.44
C GLY A 447 -11.72 -1.92 -14.68
N MET A 448 -12.00 -2.53 -15.83
CA MET A 448 -11.31 -3.73 -16.30
C MET A 448 -10.36 -3.39 -17.45
N PHE A 449 -9.07 -3.63 -17.24
CA PHE A 449 -8.00 -3.31 -18.19
C PHE A 449 -7.34 -4.60 -18.69
N LEU A 450 -7.58 -4.96 -19.94
CA LEU A 450 -7.05 -6.17 -20.57
C LEU A 450 -5.88 -5.77 -21.49
N GLN A 451 -4.65 -6.08 -21.05
CA GLN A 451 -3.42 -5.72 -21.77
C GLN A 451 -2.66 -6.94 -22.28
N ASN A 452 -2.37 -6.96 -23.57
CA ASN A 452 -1.59 -8.04 -24.20
C ASN A 452 -2.18 -9.43 -23.91
N CYS A 453 -3.50 -9.52 -23.83
CA CYS A 453 -4.21 -10.76 -23.56
C CYS A 453 -4.57 -11.48 -24.87
N THR A 454 -4.99 -12.73 -24.76
CA THR A 454 -5.59 -13.49 -25.87
C THR A 454 -7.05 -13.77 -25.54
N ILE A 455 -7.96 -13.32 -26.39
CA ILE A 455 -9.40 -13.56 -26.28
C ILE A 455 -9.79 -14.51 -27.42
N THR A 456 -10.18 -15.74 -27.07
CA THR A 456 -10.52 -16.80 -28.02
C THR A 456 -11.55 -17.75 -27.41
N GLY A 457 -11.87 -18.86 -28.08
CA GLY A 457 -12.83 -19.87 -27.63
C GLY A 457 -12.18 -21.24 -27.44
N GLU A 458 -12.74 -22.05 -26.55
CA GLU A 458 -12.41 -23.46 -26.48
C GLU A 458 -12.83 -24.19 -27.77
N PRO A 459 -12.18 -25.32 -28.13
CA PRO A 459 -12.51 -26.07 -29.35
C PRO A 459 -14.02 -26.35 -29.50
N ASP A 460 -14.69 -26.73 -28.41
CA ASP A 460 -16.13 -27.02 -28.42
C ASP A 460 -17.00 -25.79 -28.64
N TYR A 461 -16.56 -24.62 -28.17
CA TYR A 461 -17.23 -23.36 -28.46
C TYR A 461 -17.03 -22.96 -29.92
N MET A 462 -15.83 -23.13 -30.47
CA MET A 462 -15.53 -22.77 -31.85
C MET A 462 -16.40 -23.52 -32.85
N ASN A 463 -16.83 -24.74 -32.53
CA ASN A 463 -17.78 -25.53 -33.32
C ASN A 463 -19.22 -24.97 -33.31
N VAL A 464 -19.56 -24.11 -32.35
CA VAL A 464 -20.91 -23.54 -32.20
C VAL A 464 -20.93 -22.01 -32.26
N LYS A 465 -19.80 -21.34 -32.53
CA LYS A 465 -19.66 -19.87 -32.52
C LYS A 465 -20.66 -19.13 -33.42
N GLU A 466 -21.10 -19.76 -34.51
CA GLU A 466 -22.09 -19.21 -35.44
C GLU A 466 -23.51 -19.21 -34.86
N LYS A 467 -23.81 -20.13 -33.93
CA LYS A 467 -25.11 -20.25 -33.24
C LYS A 467 -25.11 -19.55 -31.88
N SER A 468 -24.00 -19.63 -31.15
CA SER A 468 -23.81 -19.03 -29.84
C SER A 468 -22.80 -17.90 -29.94
N LYS A 469 -23.30 -16.66 -30.00
CA LYS A 469 -22.47 -15.46 -30.13
C LYS A 469 -21.63 -15.23 -28.87
N ALA A 470 -20.42 -14.70 -29.02
CA ALA A 470 -19.66 -14.14 -27.91
C ALA A 470 -19.21 -12.70 -28.16
N TYR A 471 -19.17 -11.92 -27.09
CA TYR A 471 -18.81 -10.51 -27.08
C TYR A 471 -17.66 -10.25 -26.11
N LEU A 472 -16.90 -9.18 -26.34
CA LEU A 472 -15.91 -8.63 -25.41
C LEU A 472 -16.55 -8.29 -24.06
N GLY A 473 -17.82 -7.90 -24.06
CA GLY A 473 -18.59 -7.73 -22.84
C GLY A 473 -19.90 -6.99 -23.02
N ARG A 474 -20.50 -6.66 -21.88
CA ARG A 474 -21.69 -5.83 -21.75
C ARG A 474 -21.67 -4.98 -20.47
N PRO A 475 -22.33 -3.81 -20.46
CA PRO A 475 -22.34 -2.91 -19.31
C PRO A 475 -23.35 -3.35 -18.24
N TRP A 476 -22.90 -4.03 -17.18
CA TRP A 476 -23.77 -4.47 -16.08
C TRP A 476 -24.43 -3.28 -15.36
N LYS A 477 -23.67 -2.19 -15.20
CA LYS A 477 -24.10 -0.92 -14.58
C LYS A 477 -23.80 0.27 -15.50
N ASP A 478 -24.40 1.42 -15.17
CA ASP A 478 -24.54 2.56 -16.08
C ASP A 478 -23.19 3.13 -16.55
N PHE A 479 -22.17 3.16 -15.70
CA PHE A 479 -20.87 3.75 -16.02
C PHE A 479 -19.80 2.71 -16.33
N ALA A 480 -20.20 1.48 -16.68
CA ALA A 480 -19.30 0.36 -16.89
C ALA A 480 -18.08 0.73 -17.73
N ARG A 481 -16.87 0.36 -17.27
CA ARG A 481 -15.61 0.74 -17.93
C ARG A 481 -14.71 -0.46 -18.22
N VAL A 482 -14.48 -0.71 -19.51
CA VAL A 482 -13.62 -1.81 -19.99
C VAL A 482 -12.68 -1.30 -21.08
N ILE A 483 -11.38 -1.57 -20.93
CA ILE A 483 -10.35 -1.22 -21.91
C ILE A 483 -9.65 -2.48 -22.39
N VAL A 484 -9.72 -2.77 -23.69
CA VAL A 484 -9.01 -3.89 -24.33
C VAL A 484 -7.89 -3.33 -25.19
N MET A 485 -6.64 -3.56 -24.78
CA MET A 485 -5.49 -2.96 -25.43
C MET A 485 -4.39 -3.96 -25.74
N GLN A 486 -3.78 -3.78 -26.91
CA GLN A 486 -2.64 -4.57 -27.40
C GLN A 486 -2.89 -6.07 -27.36
N SER A 487 -4.16 -6.50 -27.41
CA SER A 487 -4.59 -7.88 -27.20
C SER A 487 -4.92 -8.56 -28.52
N SER A 488 -4.84 -9.89 -28.56
CA SER A 488 -5.29 -10.70 -29.70
C SER A 488 -6.76 -11.05 -29.53
N ILE A 489 -7.60 -10.67 -30.48
CA ILE A 489 -9.04 -10.96 -30.51
C ILE A 489 -9.32 -11.88 -31.70
N ASP A 490 -9.67 -13.12 -31.40
CA ASP A 490 -9.90 -14.18 -32.37
C ASP A 490 -11.37 -14.27 -32.82
N GLU A 491 -11.67 -15.13 -33.79
CA GLU A 491 -12.97 -15.33 -34.44
C GLU A 491 -14.10 -15.74 -33.49
N ALA A 492 -13.76 -16.14 -32.27
CA ALA A 492 -14.72 -16.43 -31.21
C ALA A 492 -15.66 -15.23 -30.92
N ILE A 493 -15.15 -14.00 -31.07
CA ILE A 493 -15.89 -12.76 -30.81
C ILE A 493 -16.62 -12.29 -32.08
N VAL A 494 -17.86 -11.85 -31.96
CA VAL A 494 -18.62 -11.31 -33.10
C VAL A 494 -18.12 -9.90 -33.50
N PRO A 495 -18.27 -9.49 -34.77
CA PRO A 495 -17.79 -8.18 -35.26
C PRO A 495 -18.32 -6.96 -34.47
N GLU A 496 -19.54 -7.05 -33.95
CA GLU A 496 -20.20 -6.03 -33.12
C GLU A 496 -19.39 -5.72 -31.86
N GLY A 497 -18.62 -6.70 -31.36
CA GLY A 497 -17.69 -6.62 -30.23
C GLY A 497 -18.37 -6.53 -28.87
N TRP A 498 -19.39 -5.69 -28.72
CA TRP A 498 -20.05 -5.39 -27.44
C TRP A 498 -21.57 -5.64 -27.56
N SER A 499 -22.21 -6.01 -26.46
CA SER A 499 -23.67 -6.25 -26.43
C SER A 499 -24.37 -5.40 -25.38
N GLU A 500 -25.63 -5.06 -25.65
CA GLU A 500 -26.46 -4.26 -24.73
C GLU A 500 -26.84 -5.05 -23.49
N TRP A 501 -26.97 -4.35 -22.37
CA TRP A 501 -27.68 -4.91 -21.22
C TRP A 501 -29.18 -4.80 -21.44
N VAL A 502 -29.85 -5.95 -21.56
CA VAL A 502 -31.28 -6.00 -21.89
C VAL A 502 -32.11 -5.19 -20.89
N GLY A 503 -32.96 -4.30 -21.40
CA GLY A 503 -33.87 -3.48 -20.59
C GLY A 503 -33.25 -2.24 -19.94
N LYS A 504 -31.98 -1.91 -20.24
CA LYS A 504 -31.32 -0.68 -19.73
C LYS A 504 -30.63 0.10 -20.86
N LYS A 505 -30.56 1.43 -20.71
CA LYS A 505 -29.88 2.34 -21.65
C LYS A 505 -28.43 2.65 -21.22
N THR A 506 -27.73 1.66 -20.69
CA THR A 506 -26.34 1.80 -20.21
C THR A 506 -25.34 2.06 -21.34
N ASN A 507 -25.71 1.74 -22.57
CA ASN A 507 -24.94 2.04 -23.79
C ASN A 507 -24.69 3.55 -24.01
N GLN A 508 -25.42 4.44 -23.35
CA GLN A 508 -25.25 5.89 -23.45
C GLN A 508 -24.19 6.46 -22.49
N THR A 509 -23.88 5.75 -21.41
CA THR A 509 -23.08 6.25 -20.28
C THR A 509 -21.84 5.40 -19.97
N CYS A 510 -21.77 4.16 -20.47
CA CYS A 510 -20.59 3.30 -20.30
C CYS A 510 -19.34 3.87 -21.01
N PHE A 511 -18.19 3.24 -20.83
CA PHE A 511 -16.97 3.59 -21.56
C PHE A 511 -16.19 2.33 -21.95
N PHE A 512 -16.28 1.95 -23.23
CA PHE A 512 -15.57 0.80 -23.77
C PHE A 512 -14.50 1.28 -24.75
N GLY A 513 -13.24 0.97 -24.43
CA GLY A 513 -12.08 1.44 -25.18
C GLY A 513 -11.30 0.29 -25.81
N GLU A 514 -10.91 0.45 -27.07
CA GLU A 514 -10.03 -0.50 -27.75
C GLU A 514 -8.77 0.21 -28.30
N TYR A 515 -7.59 -0.41 -28.15
CA TYR A 515 -6.32 0.18 -28.60
C TYR A 515 -5.34 -0.86 -29.15
N GLY A 516 -4.93 -0.75 -30.41
CA GLY A 516 -3.81 -1.53 -30.95
C GLY A 516 -3.99 -3.05 -30.86
N ASN A 517 -5.24 -3.53 -30.87
CA ASN A 517 -5.58 -4.95 -30.85
C ASN A 517 -5.20 -5.62 -32.18
N ARG A 518 -5.03 -6.94 -32.15
CA ARG A 518 -4.58 -7.79 -33.27
C ARG A 518 -5.53 -8.97 -33.43
N GLY A 519 -5.45 -9.66 -34.56
CA GLY A 519 -6.27 -10.85 -34.84
C GLY A 519 -7.54 -10.55 -35.67
N PRO A 520 -8.24 -11.60 -36.11
CA PRO A 520 -9.31 -11.49 -37.10
C PRO A 520 -10.54 -10.70 -36.64
N ARG A 521 -10.72 -10.49 -35.32
CA ARG A 521 -11.84 -9.73 -34.75
C ARG A 521 -11.43 -8.43 -34.06
N ALA A 522 -10.20 -7.98 -34.31
CA ALA A 522 -9.73 -6.68 -33.83
C ALA A 522 -10.22 -5.48 -34.65
N ASP A 523 -10.73 -5.71 -35.87
CA ASP A 523 -11.30 -4.64 -36.69
C ASP A 523 -12.52 -4.01 -36.01
N MET A 524 -12.47 -2.70 -35.84
CA MET A 524 -13.53 -1.91 -35.21
C MET A 524 -14.59 -1.40 -36.18
N THR A 525 -14.44 -1.57 -37.50
CA THR A 525 -15.36 -1.00 -38.51
C THR A 525 -16.80 -1.47 -38.38
N LYS A 526 -17.01 -2.66 -37.81
CA LYS A 526 -18.32 -3.31 -37.59
C LYS A 526 -18.78 -3.29 -36.14
N ARG A 527 -18.07 -2.59 -35.24
CA ARG A 527 -18.48 -2.45 -33.84
C ARG A 527 -19.83 -1.75 -33.75
N VAL A 528 -20.52 -1.99 -32.64
CA VAL A 528 -21.72 -1.22 -32.28
C VAL A 528 -21.42 0.29 -32.32
N ARG A 529 -22.37 1.10 -32.83
CA ARG A 529 -22.19 2.54 -33.04
C ARG A 529 -22.49 3.40 -31.80
N TRP A 530 -22.25 2.87 -30.61
CA TRP A 530 -22.52 3.63 -29.39
C TRP A 530 -21.52 4.78 -29.26
N PRO A 531 -21.95 5.98 -28.82
CA PRO A 531 -21.04 7.10 -28.62
C PRO A 531 -19.97 6.82 -27.56
N THR A 532 -20.19 5.82 -26.72
CA THR A 532 -19.36 5.36 -25.59
C THR A 532 -18.31 4.31 -25.96
N VAL A 533 -18.41 3.71 -27.15
CA VAL A 533 -17.40 2.79 -27.69
C VAL A 533 -16.38 3.60 -28.47
N LYS A 534 -15.11 3.54 -28.05
CA LYS A 534 -14.04 4.39 -28.58
C LYS A 534 -12.82 3.58 -29.03
N ALA A 535 -12.40 3.83 -30.26
CA ALA A 535 -11.01 3.59 -30.64
C ALA A 535 -10.13 4.61 -29.91
N LEU A 536 -9.22 4.15 -29.06
CA LEU A 536 -8.36 5.01 -28.27
C LEU A 536 -7.09 5.40 -29.07
N THR A 537 -6.47 6.51 -28.68
CA THR A 537 -5.15 6.93 -29.17
C THR A 537 -4.07 6.55 -28.14
N SER A 538 -2.80 6.61 -28.54
CA SER A 538 -1.66 6.39 -27.62
C SER A 538 -1.72 7.28 -26.38
N ASP A 539 -2.12 8.53 -26.56
CA ASP A 539 -2.14 9.52 -25.47
C ASP A 539 -3.28 9.23 -24.48
N LYS A 540 -4.44 8.79 -24.99
CA LYS A 540 -5.58 8.39 -24.16
C LYS A 540 -5.33 7.07 -23.44
N VAL A 541 -4.70 6.10 -24.11
CA VAL A 541 -4.42 4.80 -23.50
C VAL A 541 -3.32 4.88 -22.43
N ALA A 542 -2.42 5.88 -22.50
CA ALA A 542 -1.38 6.10 -21.51
C ALA A 542 -1.95 6.27 -20.09
N ALA A 543 -3.14 6.88 -19.96
CA ALA A 543 -3.86 7.04 -18.70
C ALA A 543 -4.35 5.71 -18.09
N PHE A 544 -4.44 4.65 -18.90
CA PHE A 544 -4.91 3.32 -18.49
C PHE A 544 -3.76 2.30 -18.40
N THR A 545 -2.51 2.76 -18.44
CA THR A 545 -1.33 1.88 -18.29
C THR A 545 -1.20 1.36 -16.86
N PRO A 546 -0.53 0.21 -16.63
CA PRO A 546 -0.30 -0.32 -15.29
C PRO A 546 0.33 0.71 -14.35
N ALA A 547 1.26 1.53 -14.84
CA ALA A 547 1.87 2.57 -14.05
C ALA A 547 0.84 3.58 -13.52
N LYS A 548 -0.18 3.92 -14.32
CA LYS A 548 -1.23 4.93 -14.07
C LYS A 548 -2.45 4.39 -13.33
N VAL A 549 -2.87 3.17 -13.64
CA VAL A 549 -3.96 2.45 -12.97
C VAL A 549 -3.59 2.06 -11.53
N PHE A 550 -2.29 1.90 -11.25
CA PHE A 550 -1.74 1.64 -9.92
C PHE A 550 -0.80 2.75 -9.43
N LEU A 551 -0.94 3.99 -9.94
CA LEU A 551 -0.23 5.16 -9.36
C LEU A 551 -0.76 5.43 -7.94
N GLY A 552 0.08 6.03 -7.09
CA GLY A 552 -0.35 6.59 -5.81
C GLY A 552 0.25 5.93 -4.56
N VAL A 553 1.06 4.88 -4.73
CA VAL A 553 1.65 4.16 -3.59
C VAL A 553 2.87 3.40 -4.10
N ASP A 554 3.98 3.42 -3.37
CA ASP A 554 5.07 2.43 -3.50
C ASP A 554 4.55 1.09 -2.95
N TRP A 555 3.55 0.51 -3.62
CA TRP A 555 2.80 -0.65 -3.17
C TRP A 555 3.67 -1.87 -2.90
N LEU A 556 4.93 -1.84 -3.37
CA LEU A 556 5.90 -2.89 -3.24
C LEU A 556 7.36 -2.39 -3.14
N LYS A 557 7.66 -1.41 -2.27
CA LYS A 557 9.02 -1.33 -1.72
C LYS A 557 9.12 -2.24 -0.49
N PRO A 558 10.19 -3.03 -0.31
CA PRO A 558 10.62 -3.37 1.04
C PRO A 558 10.91 -2.04 1.76
N ASN A 559 10.50 -1.91 3.02
CA ASN A 559 11.19 -0.99 3.91
C ASN A 559 12.66 -1.44 3.98
N GLY A 560 13.51 -0.90 3.10
CA GLY A 560 14.91 -1.27 3.00
C GLY A 560 15.52 -1.06 1.62
N SER A 561 16.03 0.16 1.37
CA SER A 561 17.43 0.42 0.95
C SER A 561 17.56 1.68 0.07
N ASN A 562 18.26 2.66 0.63
CA ASN A 562 18.70 3.88 -0.02
C ASN A 562 20.04 3.64 -0.76
N LYS A 563 20.13 4.14 -2.00
CA LYS A 563 21.42 4.40 -2.67
C LYS A 563 21.93 5.78 -2.25
N LYS A 564 23.15 5.90 -1.73
CA LYS A 564 23.89 7.17 -1.64
C LYS A 564 25.15 7.11 -2.50
N LYS A 565 25.42 8.18 -3.25
CA LYS A 565 26.77 8.57 -3.67
C LYS A 565 27.21 9.76 -2.82
N VAL A 566 28.47 9.72 -2.38
CA VAL A 566 29.12 10.69 -1.49
C VAL A 566 29.74 11.86 -2.28
N ALA A 567 29.80 13.00 -1.59
CA ALA A 567 30.21 14.34 -2.01
C ALA A 567 31.73 14.57 -2.08
N ILE A 568 32.11 15.72 -2.66
CA ILE A 568 33.45 16.33 -2.57
C ILE A 568 33.35 17.61 -1.74
N ILE A 569 34.28 17.77 -0.79
CA ILE A 569 34.39 18.86 0.20
C ILE A 569 35.24 20.00 -0.36
N GLY A 570 34.87 21.26 -0.09
CA GLY A 570 35.78 22.38 -0.25
C GLY A 570 35.18 23.76 0.05
N ALA A 571 35.61 24.35 1.17
CA ALA A 571 35.57 25.77 1.51
C ALA A 571 34.21 26.43 1.85
N SER A 572 33.89 26.52 3.15
CA SER A 572 33.10 27.63 3.73
C SER A 572 33.35 27.82 5.24
N ALA A 573 34.57 27.55 5.72
CA ALA A 573 35.00 27.86 7.09
C ALA A 573 35.26 29.36 7.33
N LEU A 574 35.14 30.22 6.30
CA LEU A 574 35.42 31.65 6.38
C LEU A 574 34.18 32.54 6.57
N ILE A 575 32.96 31.99 6.53
CA ILE A 575 31.72 32.78 6.68
C ILE A 575 31.26 32.85 8.15
N LEU A 576 31.68 31.90 9.00
CA LEU A 576 31.27 31.84 10.42
C LEU A 576 31.91 32.93 11.30
N VAL A 577 33.04 33.53 10.89
CA VAL A 577 33.70 34.58 11.68
C VAL A 577 33.06 35.96 11.46
N ALA A 578 32.37 36.18 10.33
CA ALA A 578 31.72 37.46 10.04
C ALA A 578 30.34 37.63 10.73
N MET A 579 29.64 36.52 11.04
CA MET A 579 28.32 36.57 11.68
C MET A 579 28.36 36.83 13.20
N VAL A 580 29.48 36.53 13.87
CA VAL A 580 29.60 36.72 15.33
C VAL A 580 29.79 38.19 15.73
N VAL A 581 30.25 39.05 14.81
CA VAL A 581 30.46 40.49 15.08
C VAL A 581 29.18 41.32 14.84
N ALA A 582 28.21 40.83 14.06
CA ALA A 582 26.98 41.57 13.75
C ALA A 582 25.89 41.44 14.84
N VAL A 583 25.94 40.41 15.69
CA VAL A 583 24.89 40.11 16.67
C VAL A 583 25.06 40.85 18.00
N THR A 584 26.24 41.41 18.28
CA THR A 584 26.50 42.15 19.54
C THR A 584 26.11 43.64 19.50
N VAL A 585 25.79 44.22 18.34
CA VAL A 585 25.53 45.68 18.21
C VAL A 585 24.05 46.02 17.94
N GLY A 586 23.20 45.03 17.67
CA GLY A 586 21.81 45.26 17.24
C GLY A 586 20.74 45.44 18.33
N VAL A 587 21.05 45.26 19.62
CA VAL A 587 20.03 45.27 20.70
C VAL A 587 20.35 46.33 21.76
N THR A 588 20.23 47.59 21.36
CA THR A 588 19.93 48.69 22.28
C THR A 588 19.02 49.67 21.55
N VAL A 589 17.95 50.13 22.23
CA VAL A 589 16.82 50.97 21.74
C VAL A 589 15.66 50.10 21.20
N SER A 590 14.57 49.82 21.92
CA SER A 590 13.76 50.68 22.79
C SER A 590 13.02 49.89 23.88
N ARG A 591 12.93 50.46 25.08
CA ARG A 591 12.10 50.02 26.22
C ARG A 591 11.13 51.14 26.61
N ARG A 592 9.89 50.78 26.99
CA ARG A 592 8.87 51.44 27.88
C ARG A 592 7.46 51.33 27.28
N ASP A 593 6.38 50.97 27.97
CA ASP A 593 6.15 50.58 29.38
C ASP A 593 4.74 49.95 29.55
N ARG A 594 4.61 49.07 30.58
CA ARG A 594 3.44 48.67 31.43
C ARG A 594 2.07 48.29 30.81
N GLY A 595 1.39 47.20 31.18
CA GLY A 595 1.63 46.14 32.17
C GLY A 595 0.37 45.28 32.37
N SER A 596 0.52 43.99 32.70
CA SER A 596 -0.30 43.24 33.66
C SER A 596 0.38 41.89 33.94
N SER A 597 0.38 41.51 35.21
CA SER A 597 0.99 40.29 35.76
C SER A 597 0.17 39.05 35.37
N ASP A 598 0.80 38.08 34.72
CA ASP A 598 0.45 36.66 34.89
C ASP A 598 1.69 35.77 34.70
N GLY A 599 1.77 34.74 35.56
CA GLY A 599 2.84 33.76 35.80
C GLY A 599 4.04 33.71 34.86
N HIS A 600 5.24 33.92 35.43
CA HIS A 600 6.52 33.67 34.78
C HIS A 600 6.70 32.14 34.57
N THR A 601 6.11 31.58 33.53
CA THR A 601 6.48 30.26 33.00
C THR A 601 7.91 30.34 32.48
N SER A 602 8.79 29.40 32.87
CA SER A 602 10.18 29.41 32.42
C SER A 602 10.24 29.25 30.90
N THR A 603 11.28 29.77 30.26
CA THR A 603 11.49 29.64 28.81
C THR A 603 11.54 28.18 28.37
N SER A 604 12.00 27.28 29.26
CA SER A 604 11.99 25.82 29.05
C SER A 604 10.57 25.23 29.08
N THR A 605 9.66 25.71 29.93
CA THR A 605 8.24 25.26 29.91
C THR A 605 7.56 25.55 28.57
N LYS A 606 7.84 26.72 27.98
CA LYS A 606 7.28 27.09 26.66
C LYS A 606 7.87 26.26 25.52
N ALA A 607 9.16 25.90 25.60
CA ALA A 607 9.81 25.04 24.62
C ALA A 607 9.29 23.59 24.68
N VAL A 608 9.08 23.06 25.90
CA VAL A 608 8.47 21.74 26.14
C VAL A 608 7.05 21.71 25.58
N GLN A 609 6.21 22.71 25.89
CA GLN A 609 4.86 22.80 25.34
C GLN A 609 4.85 22.83 23.81
N ALA A 610 5.76 23.59 23.18
CA ALA A 610 5.85 23.69 21.73
C ALA A 610 6.23 22.36 21.06
N ILE A 611 7.10 21.57 21.68
CA ILE A 611 7.54 20.27 21.16
C ILE A 611 6.50 19.17 21.40
N CYS A 612 5.73 19.27 22.47
CA CYS A 612 4.65 18.34 22.78
C CYS A 612 3.34 18.64 22.03
N GLN A 613 3.18 19.81 21.41
CA GLN A 613 1.98 20.17 20.64
C GLN A 613 1.57 19.17 19.53
N PRO A 614 2.47 18.64 18.70
CA PRO A 614 2.12 17.69 17.64
C PRO A 614 1.90 16.25 18.14
N THR A 615 2.02 16.00 19.45
CA THR A 615 1.96 14.63 20.00
C THR A 615 0.54 14.23 20.41
N ASP A 616 0.23 12.93 20.28
CA ASP A 616 -1.08 12.38 20.64
C ASP A 616 -1.27 12.30 22.17
N TYR A 617 -0.20 12.11 22.94
CA TYR A 617 -0.21 12.07 24.40
C TYR A 617 0.46 13.31 25.02
N LYS A 618 -0.09 14.50 24.72
CA LYS A 618 0.45 15.81 25.12
C LYS A 618 0.78 15.92 26.61
N LYS A 619 -0.14 15.48 27.47
CA LYS A 619 0.03 15.53 28.92
C LYS A 619 1.21 14.68 29.38
N THR A 620 1.31 13.44 28.90
CA THR A 620 2.43 12.53 29.20
C THR A 620 3.76 13.08 28.67
N CYS A 621 3.75 13.72 27.49
CA CYS A 621 4.92 14.41 26.93
C CYS A 621 5.39 15.56 27.83
N GLU A 622 4.48 16.45 28.20
CA GLU A 622 4.79 17.64 29.01
C GLU A 622 5.25 17.26 30.43
N GLU A 623 4.57 16.33 31.10
CA GLU A 623 4.92 15.87 32.44
C GLU A 623 6.29 15.15 32.46
N SER A 624 6.57 14.34 31.46
CA SER A 624 7.82 13.57 31.37
C SER A 624 9.02 14.45 31.04
N LEU A 625 8.84 15.48 30.20
CA LEU A 625 9.90 16.42 29.85
C LEU A 625 10.08 17.53 30.90
N ALA A 626 9.03 17.96 31.61
CA ALA A 626 9.13 19.00 32.62
C ALA A 626 10.11 18.67 33.76
N GLY A 627 10.22 17.39 34.13
CA GLY A 627 11.14 16.91 35.16
C GLY A 627 12.57 16.63 34.66
N ALA A 628 12.76 16.41 33.36
CA ALA A 628 14.03 15.95 32.77
C ALA A 628 14.75 17.02 31.92
N ALA A 629 14.02 18.01 31.39
CA ALA A 629 14.56 19.00 30.46
C ALA A 629 15.31 20.15 31.14
N GLY A 630 15.12 20.40 32.44
CA GLY A 630 15.75 21.51 33.16
C GLY A 630 15.56 22.88 32.46
N ASN A 631 16.67 23.52 32.08
CA ASN A 631 16.69 24.79 31.34
C ASN A 631 16.93 24.61 29.82
N VAL A 632 16.86 23.39 29.29
CA VAL A 632 17.08 23.13 27.87
C VAL A 632 15.93 23.75 27.07
N THR A 633 16.29 24.58 26.09
CA THR A 633 15.34 25.22 25.15
C THR A 633 15.58 24.83 23.70
N ASP A 634 16.66 24.09 23.42
CA ASP A 634 17.00 23.63 22.08
C ASP A 634 16.15 22.40 21.70
N PRO A 635 15.44 22.42 20.55
CA PRO A 635 14.55 21.33 20.17
C PRO A 635 15.24 19.97 19.97
N LYS A 636 16.46 19.95 19.44
CA LYS A 636 17.22 18.71 19.22
C LYS A 636 17.62 18.09 20.55
N GLU A 637 18.06 18.90 21.50
CA GLU A 637 18.41 18.43 22.84
C GLU A 637 17.16 18.05 23.66
N LEU A 638 16.03 18.75 23.50
CA LEU A 638 14.74 18.36 24.11
C LEU A 638 14.23 17.01 23.59
N ILE A 639 14.37 16.74 22.28
CA ILE A 639 14.02 15.45 21.69
C ILE A 639 14.93 14.33 22.25
N LYS A 640 16.25 14.57 22.37
CA LYS A 640 17.17 13.61 23.00
C LYS A 640 16.82 13.32 24.46
N VAL A 641 16.45 14.36 25.21
CA VAL A 641 15.95 14.20 26.58
C VAL A 641 14.69 13.32 26.57
N GLY A 642 13.78 13.51 25.61
CA GLY A 642 12.62 12.64 25.41
C GLY A 642 12.99 11.17 25.18
N PHE A 643 13.96 10.89 24.30
CA PHE A 643 14.47 9.54 24.08
C PHE A 643 15.10 8.93 25.32
N GLN A 644 15.88 9.72 26.05
CA GLN A 644 16.49 9.27 27.30
C GLN A 644 15.43 8.91 28.34
N VAL A 645 14.38 9.74 28.48
CA VAL A 645 13.28 9.45 29.42
C VAL A 645 12.53 8.18 29.01
N ALA A 646 12.28 7.95 27.72
CA ALA A 646 11.67 6.71 27.24
C ALA A 646 12.54 5.47 27.58
N MET A 647 13.85 5.53 27.28
CA MET A 647 14.78 4.46 27.62
C MET A 647 14.86 4.20 29.13
N ASP A 648 14.86 5.24 29.97
CA ASP A 648 14.91 5.10 31.43
C ASP A 648 13.61 4.51 31.99
N LYS A 649 12.47 4.82 31.40
CA LYS A 649 11.20 4.14 31.71
C LYS A 649 11.26 2.66 31.36
N LEU A 650 11.74 2.31 30.16
CA LEU A 650 11.93 0.91 29.76
C LEU A 650 12.87 0.14 30.68
N ARG A 651 14.01 0.73 31.07
CA ARG A 651 14.92 0.15 32.06
C ARG A 651 14.22 -0.12 33.39
N GLY A 652 13.41 0.83 33.86
CA GLY A 652 12.60 0.65 35.07
C GLY A 652 11.53 -0.45 34.93
N VAL A 653 10.99 -0.69 33.74
CA VAL A 653 10.10 -1.83 33.48
C VAL A 653 10.87 -3.15 33.48
N ILE A 654 12.07 -3.19 32.91
CA ILE A 654 12.96 -4.37 32.93
C ILE A 654 13.33 -4.77 34.36
N GLU A 655 13.66 -3.82 35.24
CA GLU A 655 13.96 -4.12 36.65
C GLU A 655 12.76 -4.74 37.38
N LYS A 656 11.55 -4.21 37.12
CA LYS A 656 10.30 -4.76 37.67
C LYS A 656 9.95 -6.11 37.07
N SER A 657 10.24 -6.35 35.79
CA SER A 657 9.99 -7.65 35.15
C SER A 657 10.89 -8.75 35.72
N VAL A 658 12.16 -8.43 36.03
CA VAL A 658 13.07 -9.34 36.75
C VAL A 658 12.53 -9.66 38.14
N THR A 659 12.07 -8.63 38.88
CA THR A 659 11.48 -8.83 40.22
C THR A 659 10.21 -9.70 40.14
N LEU A 660 9.35 -9.47 39.15
CA LEU A 660 8.16 -10.30 38.93
C LEU A 660 8.52 -11.74 38.56
N LYS A 661 9.64 -11.96 37.86
CA LYS A 661 10.10 -13.29 37.44
C LYS A 661 10.55 -14.11 38.63
N GLU A 662 11.21 -13.49 39.60
CA GLU A 662 11.61 -14.12 40.86
C GLU A 662 10.40 -14.50 41.75
N LEU A 663 9.26 -13.82 41.55
CA LEU A 663 8.01 -14.04 42.27
C LEU A 663 7.01 -14.94 41.50
N ALA A 664 7.32 -15.31 40.26
CA ALA A 664 6.43 -16.09 39.40
C ALA A 664 6.37 -17.56 39.87
N LYS A 665 5.16 -18.03 40.16
CA LYS A 665 4.93 -19.41 40.65
C LYS A 665 4.71 -20.43 39.54
N ASP A 666 4.27 -19.98 38.36
CA ASP A 666 4.06 -20.85 37.19
C ASP A 666 5.11 -20.59 36.09
N PRO A 667 5.55 -21.64 35.38
CA PRO A 667 6.60 -21.52 34.35
C PRO A 667 6.23 -20.62 33.16
N SER A 668 4.94 -20.57 32.77
CA SER A 668 4.47 -19.80 31.62
C SER A 668 4.65 -18.29 31.85
N THR A 669 4.32 -17.81 33.05
CA THR A 669 4.56 -16.43 33.47
C THR A 669 6.06 -16.10 33.55
N GLY A 670 6.89 -17.05 34.01
CA GLY A 670 8.35 -16.88 34.05
C GLY A 670 8.99 -16.72 32.66
N ASP A 671 8.51 -17.47 31.68
CA ASP A 671 8.97 -17.41 30.28
C ASP A 671 8.47 -16.13 29.59
N ALA A 672 7.21 -15.73 29.83
CA ALA A 672 6.66 -14.47 29.32
C ALA A 672 7.47 -13.25 29.83
N LEU A 673 7.87 -13.25 31.10
CA LEU A 673 8.71 -12.19 31.70
C LEU A 673 10.12 -12.15 31.09
N GLN A 674 10.70 -13.32 30.79
CA GLN A 674 12.01 -13.39 30.13
C GLN A 674 11.95 -12.88 28.69
N ASN A 675 10.95 -13.30 27.91
CA ASN A 675 10.76 -12.83 26.54
C ASN A 675 10.49 -11.33 26.49
N CYS A 676 9.65 -10.84 27.41
CA CYS A 676 9.40 -9.40 27.53
C CYS A 676 10.70 -8.64 27.80
N LYS A 677 11.55 -9.10 28.73
CA LYS A 677 12.85 -8.46 29.00
C LYS A 677 13.70 -8.31 27.73
N GLU A 678 13.84 -9.37 26.94
CA GLU A 678 14.64 -9.35 25.71
C GLU A 678 14.07 -8.37 24.68
N LEU A 679 12.74 -8.31 24.54
CA LEU A 679 12.07 -7.36 23.67
C LEU A 679 12.25 -5.90 24.11
N LEU A 680 12.19 -5.62 25.41
CA LEU A 680 12.42 -4.27 25.93
C LEU A 680 13.89 -3.85 25.78
N GLU A 681 14.84 -4.77 25.83
CA GLU A 681 16.25 -4.49 25.51
C GLU A 681 16.44 -4.11 24.03
N TYR A 682 15.74 -4.77 23.09
CA TYR A 682 15.72 -4.35 21.68
C TYR A 682 15.08 -2.98 21.47
N ALA A 683 14.00 -2.66 22.20
CA ALA A 683 13.39 -1.33 22.16
C ALA A 683 14.35 -0.24 22.64
N ILE A 684 15.13 -0.50 23.68
CA ILE A 684 16.16 0.43 24.18
C ILE A 684 17.28 0.62 23.14
N ASP A 685 17.75 -0.46 22.51
CA ASP A 685 18.78 -0.36 21.46
C ASP A 685 18.29 0.54 20.31
N ASP A 686 17.07 0.31 19.80
CA ASP A 686 16.50 1.11 18.70
C ASP A 686 16.24 2.58 19.11
N LEU A 687 15.84 2.83 20.36
CA LEU A 687 15.72 4.19 20.91
C LEU A 687 17.08 4.88 21.09
N SER A 688 18.12 4.12 21.45
CA SER A 688 19.49 4.61 21.55
C SER A 688 20.04 4.99 20.18
N ASP A 689 19.88 4.11 19.18
CA ASP A 689 20.27 4.36 17.79
C ASP A 689 19.53 5.58 17.23
N SER A 690 18.24 5.73 17.57
CA SER A 690 17.45 6.92 17.25
C SER A 690 18.04 8.20 17.88
N SER A 691 18.38 8.15 19.17
CA SER A 691 18.99 9.28 19.89
C SER A 691 20.37 9.66 19.34
N GLU A 692 21.22 8.67 19.02
CA GLU A 692 22.55 8.87 18.44
C GLU A 692 22.49 9.44 17.02
N ARG A 693 21.52 8.97 16.21
CA ARG A 693 21.28 9.48 14.86
C ARG A 693 20.86 10.95 14.86
N LEU A 694 20.06 11.34 15.85
CA LEU A 694 19.76 12.74 16.11
C LEU A 694 20.99 13.50 16.63
N GLY A 695 21.90 12.88 17.37
CA GLY A 695 23.20 13.48 17.70
C GLY A 695 23.99 13.90 16.46
N ALA A 696 24.10 13.02 15.48
CA ALA A 696 24.85 13.18 14.23
C ALA A 696 24.11 13.95 13.11
N PHE A 697 23.06 14.70 13.46
CA PHE A 697 22.16 15.40 12.54
C PHE A 697 22.88 16.32 11.54
N ASP A 698 22.58 16.09 10.26
CA ASP A 698 23.15 16.72 9.08
C ASP A 698 21.95 17.08 8.19
N MET A 699 21.72 18.38 7.99
CA MET A 699 20.57 18.90 7.26
C MET A 699 20.47 18.37 5.82
N SER A 700 21.59 17.93 5.22
CA SER A 700 21.61 17.35 3.88
C SER A 700 21.05 15.91 3.81
N LYS A 701 20.79 15.29 4.96
CA LYS A 701 20.28 13.92 5.10
C LYS A 701 19.01 13.88 5.97
N LEU A 702 18.33 15.02 6.12
CA LEU A 702 17.13 15.18 6.95
C LEU A 702 16.09 14.09 6.67
N ASP A 703 15.73 13.89 5.40
CA ASP A 703 14.75 12.87 4.99
C ASP A 703 15.21 11.46 5.36
N LEU A 704 16.50 11.15 5.19
CA LEU A 704 17.05 9.84 5.54
C LEU A 704 17.06 9.59 7.04
N TYR A 705 17.32 10.62 7.84
CA TYR A 705 17.36 10.50 9.30
C TYR A 705 15.96 10.40 9.88
N VAL A 706 14.99 11.13 9.32
CA VAL A 706 13.57 11.00 9.69
C VAL A 706 13.04 9.60 9.36
N GLU A 707 13.40 9.03 8.22
CA GLU A 707 13.01 7.66 7.88
C GLU A 707 13.68 6.61 8.78
N ASP A 708 14.98 6.73 9.06
CA ASP A 708 15.69 5.82 9.99
C ASP A 708 15.06 5.90 11.40
N LEU A 709 14.77 7.12 11.90
CA LEU A 709 14.07 7.35 13.17
C LEU A 709 12.69 6.70 13.18
N LYS A 710 11.88 6.90 12.13
CA LYS A 710 10.56 6.29 12.04
C LYS A 710 10.62 4.77 12.08
N VAL A 711 11.61 4.17 11.42
CA VAL A 711 11.81 2.72 11.40
C VAL A 711 12.13 2.20 12.80
N TRP A 712 13.13 2.76 13.47
CA TRP A 712 13.53 2.32 14.82
C TRP A 712 12.45 2.59 15.88
N LEU A 713 11.75 3.71 15.81
CA LEU A 713 10.66 4.02 16.75
C LEU A 713 9.43 3.14 16.54
N SER A 714 9.11 2.82 15.29
CA SER A 714 8.04 1.84 15.00
C SER A 714 8.42 0.43 15.46
N ALA A 715 9.69 0.05 15.37
CA ALA A 715 10.20 -1.22 15.87
C ALA A 715 10.17 -1.26 17.41
N ALA A 716 10.61 -0.21 18.10
CA ALA A 716 10.52 -0.07 19.56
C ALA A 716 9.08 -0.23 20.08
N MET A 717 8.09 0.44 19.46
CA MET A 717 6.68 0.26 19.81
C MET A 717 6.20 -1.19 19.58
N THR A 718 6.68 -1.82 18.50
CA THR A 718 6.32 -3.21 18.19
C THR A 718 6.87 -4.16 19.24
N TYR A 719 8.08 -3.94 19.75
CA TYR A 719 8.66 -4.77 20.82
C TYR A 719 7.93 -4.58 22.16
N GLU A 720 7.56 -3.34 22.51
CA GLU A 720 6.74 -3.07 23.71
C GLU A 720 5.37 -3.78 23.62
N GLN A 721 4.72 -3.75 22.45
CA GLN A 721 3.44 -4.45 22.23
C GLN A 721 3.62 -5.97 22.24
N THR A 722 4.65 -6.49 21.58
CA THR A 722 4.95 -7.93 21.55
C THR A 722 5.28 -8.46 22.95
N CYS A 723 5.90 -7.64 23.81
CA CYS A 723 6.06 -7.99 25.23
C CYS A 723 4.70 -8.22 25.89
N LEU A 724 3.71 -7.34 25.67
CA LEU A 724 2.37 -7.47 26.27
C LEU A 724 1.61 -8.68 25.73
N ASP A 725 1.71 -8.95 24.43
CA ASP A 725 1.06 -10.09 23.79
C ASP A 725 1.58 -11.42 24.36
N GLY A 726 2.83 -11.46 24.85
CA GLY A 726 3.41 -12.60 25.55
C GLY A 726 2.68 -13.01 26.84
N PHE A 727 1.80 -12.16 27.39
CA PHE A 727 1.04 -12.42 28.62
C PHE A 727 -0.42 -12.85 28.39
N GLU A 728 -0.92 -12.87 27.15
CA GLU A 728 -2.35 -13.11 26.86
C GLU A 728 -2.90 -14.44 27.37
N ASN A 729 -2.03 -15.44 27.57
CA ASN A 729 -2.40 -16.78 28.05
C ASN A 729 -1.80 -17.12 29.43
N THR A 730 -1.27 -16.13 30.15
CA THR A 730 -0.69 -16.34 31.49
C THR A 730 -1.77 -16.31 32.57
N THR A 731 -1.62 -17.16 33.59
CA THR A 731 -2.56 -17.20 34.73
C THR A 731 -2.09 -16.23 35.83
N GLY A 732 -2.84 -15.16 36.12
CA GLY A 732 -2.54 -14.25 37.22
C GLY A 732 -2.62 -12.76 36.84
N ASP A 733 -2.08 -11.90 37.70
CA ASP A 733 -2.12 -10.43 37.53
C ASP A 733 -0.88 -9.85 36.81
N ALA A 734 0.05 -10.71 36.37
CA ALA A 734 1.32 -10.31 35.78
C ALA A 734 1.16 -9.56 34.45
N GLY A 735 0.26 -10.00 33.57
CA GLY A 735 -0.03 -9.33 32.30
C GLY A 735 -0.61 -7.92 32.50
N GLU A 736 -1.52 -7.76 33.47
CA GLU A 736 -2.13 -6.46 33.77
C GLU A 736 -1.11 -5.50 34.42
N LYS A 737 -0.27 -6.01 35.33
CA LYS A 737 0.86 -5.24 35.88
C LYS A 737 1.85 -4.82 34.80
N MET A 738 2.17 -5.70 33.84
CA MET A 738 3.09 -5.37 32.75
C MET A 738 2.49 -4.31 31.81
N ARG A 739 1.19 -4.40 31.51
CA ARG A 739 0.44 -3.37 30.77
C ARG A 739 0.49 -2.02 31.49
N GLN A 740 0.33 -2.02 32.81
CA GLN A 740 0.45 -0.79 33.60
C GLN A 740 1.88 -0.23 33.60
N PHE A 741 2.90 -1.09 33.64
CA PHE A 741 4.30 -0.66 33.63
C PHE A 741 4.75 -0.12 32.27
N LEU A 742 4.26 -0.70 31.16
CA LEU A 742 4.61 -0.28 29.80
C LEU A 742 3.81 0.91 29.29
N LYS A 743 2.65 1.20 29.87
CA LYS A 743 1.76 2.29 29.41
C LYS A 743 2.49 3.61 29.18
N THR A 744 3.25 4.10 30.15
CA THR A 744 3.98 5.37 30.02
C THR A 744 5.11 5.29 28.98
N SER A 745 5.73 4.12 28.81
CA SER A 745 6.77 3.94 27.79
C SER A 745 6.17 3.99 26.38
N GLN A 746 5.06 3.27 26.15
CA GLN A 746 4.34 3.27 24.88
C GLN A 746 3.85 4.66 24.49
N GLU A 747 3.31 5.42 25.45
CA GLU A 747 2.90 6.80 25.24
C GLU A 747 4.10 7.70 24.85
N LEU A 748 5.28 7.49 25.46
CA LEU A 748 6.49 8.26 25.15
C LEU A 748 7.12 7.86 23.81
N THR A 749 7.18 6.57 23.48
CA THR A 749 7.69 6.07 22.19
C THR A 749 6.79 6.56 21.04
N ASN A 750 5.46 6.59 21.25
CA ASN A 750 4.51 7.17 20.31
C ASN A 750 4.71 8.69 20.15
N ASN A 751 4.82 9.42 21.26
CA ASN A 751 5.11 10.86 21.22
C ASN A 751 6.43 11.16 20.49
N ALA A 752 7.45 10.33 20.67
CA ALA A 752 8.72 10.48 19.98
C ALA A 752 8.62 10.21 18.47
N LEU A 753 7.77 9.25 18.06
CA LEU A 753 7.46 9.00 16.65
C LEU A 753 6.72 10.19 16.02
N ALA A 754 5.73 10.76 16.71
CA ALA A 754 5.02 11.97 16.29
C ALA A 754 5.95 13.19 16.22
N MET A 755 6.87 13.32 17.18
CA MET A 755 7.91 14.36 17.16
C MET A 755 8.86 14.19 15.98
N ALA A 756 9.28 12.96 15.66
CA ALA A 756 10.11 12.66 14.49
C ALA A 756 9.41 12.98 13.15
N ASP A 757 8.09 12.80 13.07
CA ASP A 757 7.29 13.22 11.92
C ASP A 757 7.19 14.75 11.82
N GLY A 758 7.07 15.42 12.97
CA GLY A 758 7.04 16.88 13.10
C GLY A 758 8.38 17.61 12.86
N VAL A 759 9.51 16.90 12.85
CA VAL A 759 10.85 17.48 12.63
C VAL A 759 10.95 18.19 11.27
N SER A 760 10.35 17.65 10.21
CA SER A 760 10.35 18.26 8.88
C SER A 760 9.60 19.60 8.85
N THR A 761 8.45 19.66 9.52
CA THR A 761 7.60 20.86 9.66
C THR A 761 8.24 21.93 10.56
N MET A 762 8.95 21.53 11.62
CA MET A 762 9.64 22.44 12.54
C MET A 762 10.86 23.13 11.89
N PHE A 763 11.67 22.42 11.12
CA PHE A 763 12.82 23.02 10.43
C PHE A 763 12.41 23.85 9.19
N GLY A 764 11.28 23.52 8.56
CA GLY A 764 10.67 24.35 7.52
C GLY A 764 10.26 25.73 8.02
N ALA A 765 9.77 25.83 9.26
CA ALA A 765 9.39 27.09 9.91
C ALA A 765 10.59 27.98 10.28
N LEU A 766 11.79 27.40 10.43
CA LEU A 766 13.02 28.12 10.78
C LEU A 766 13.76 28.70 9.57
N ASN A 767 13.41 28.31 8.33
CA ASN A 767 14.09 28.79 7.11
C ASN A 767 13.41 30.00 6.46
N VAL A 768 13.13 31.03 7.25
CA VAL A 768 12.75 32.35 6.71
C VAL A 768 14.03 33.11 6.31
N LYS A 769 14.26 33.14 4.99
CA LYS A 769 15.21 33.99 4.21
C LYS A 769 16.70 33.59 4.21
N SER A 770 17.14 32.79 3.23
CA SER A 770 18.34 33.09 2.43
C SER A 770 18.55 32.19 1.19
N GLY A 771 18.71 32.80 0.01
CA GLY A 771 19.71 32.35 -0.98
C GLY A 771 19.38 31.32 -2.07
N ARG A 772 18.35 31.53 -2.92
CA ARG A 772 18.28 30.89 -4.26
C ARG A 772 19.28 31.54 -5.22
N ARG A 773 20.51 31.03 -5.33
CA ARG A 773 21.39 31.18 -6.52
C ARG A 773 22.70 30.43 -6.30
N LEU A 774 22.94 29.37 -7.08
CA LEU A 774 24.24 28.78 -7.46
C LEU A 774 24.12 27.25 -7.46
N LEU A 775 23.97 26.68 -8.67
CA LEU A 775 24.59 25.44 -9.17
C LEU A 775 23.84 24.99 -10.43
N GLU A 776 23.83 25.85 -11.45
CA GLU A 776 23.40 25.52 -12.81
C GLU A 776 24.60 25.83 -13.73
N ALA A 777 25.69 25.08 -13.58
CA ALA A 777 26.84 25.12 -14.50
C ALA A 777 27.84 24.00 -14.16
N ALA A 778 27.70 22.83 -14.79
CA ALA A 778 28.81 21.94 -15.18
C ALA A 778 28.26 20.59 -15.70
N ALA A 779 27.84 20.55 -16.96
CA ALA A 779 27.69 19.29 -17.68
C ALA A 779 27.89 19.52 -19.17
N GLY A 780 29.13 19.37 -19.62
CA GLY A 780 29.47 19.43 -21.04
C GLY A 780 30.73 18.63 -21.35
N THR A 781 30.56 17.62 -22.20
CA THR A 781 31.57 16.97 -23.08
C THR A 781 32.48 15.88 -22.51
N ALA A 782 32.25 14.62 -22.93
CA ALA A 782 33.28 13.66 -23.37
C ALA A 782 32.64 12.44 -24.07
N VAL A 783 33.34 11.92 -25.08
CA VAL A 783 32.87 11.12 -26.22
C VAL A 783 33.04 9.60 -26.07
N LYS A 784 32.20 8.85 -26.79
CA LYS A 784 32.19 7.40 -27.10
C LYS A 784 33.56 6.66 -27.14
N LYS A 785 33.65 5.48 -26.52
CA LYS A 785 34.20 4.21 -27.09
C LYS A 785 33.89 2.97 -26.22
N PHE A 786 33.74 1.84 -26.91
CA PHE A 786 33.49 0.44 -26.53
C PHE A 786 33.99 -0.09 -25.16
N GLN A 787 33.21 -0.95 -24.47
CA GLN A 787 33.36 -2.43 -24.40
C GLN A 787 32.41 -3.06 -23.36
N LYS A 788 32.07 -4.35 -23.57
CA LYS A 788 31.22 -5.24 -22.73
C LYS A 788 31.51 -5.11 -21.21
N ALA A 789 30.50 -4.87 -20.37
CA ALA A 789 30.59 -5.16 -18.93
C ALA A 789 29.20 -5.26 -18.23
N LYS A 790 29.12 -6.23 -17.30
CA LYS A 790 28.05 -6.54 -16.33
C LYS A 790 27.50 -5.30 -15.61
N VAL A 791 26.20 -5.27 -15.29
CA VAL A 791 25.56 -4.19 -14.51
C VAL A 791 25.23 -4.69 -13.10
N ILE A 792 25.74 -3.99 -12.08
CA ILE A 792 25.63 -4.30 -10.64
C ILE A 792 24.91 -3.14 -9.92
N PRO A 793 24.11 -3.39 -8.87
CA PRO A 793 23.41 -2.35 -8.10
C PRO A 793 24.36 -1.34 -7.43
N ALA A 794 24.00 -0.06 -7.46
CA ALA A 794 24.83 1.04 -6.98
C ALA A 794 25.08 1.11 -5.45
N TRP A 795 24.52 0.18 -4.66
CA TRP A 795 24.75 0.04 -3.22
C TRP A 795 25.73 -1.10 -2.88
N ILE A 796 26.12 -1.89 -3.88
CA ILE A 796 27.19 -2.89 -3.77
C ILE A 796 28.49 -2.20 -4.17
N ASP A 797 29.42 -2.04 -3.23
CA ASP A 797 30.75 -1.54 -3.55
C ASP A 797 31.53 -2.57 -4.40
N SER A 798 32.54 -2.11 -5.15
CA SER A 798 33.31 -2.94 -6.08
C SER A 798 33.98 -4.16 -5.43
N ARG A 799 34.36 -4.06 -4.15
CA ARG A 799 34.99 -5.13 -3.37
C ARG A 799 33.96 -6.17 -2.92
N ARG A 800 32.78 -5.76 -2.46
CA ARG A 800 31.66 -6.67 -2.14
C ARG A 800 31.16 -7.42 -3.38
N LEU A 801 31.21 -6.79 -4.54
CA LEU A 801 30.91 -7.43 -5.82
C LEU A 801 31.96 -8.48 -6.22
N GLU A 802 33.26 -8.17 -6.08
CA GLU A 802 34.33 -9.15 -6.33
C GLU A 802 34.16 -10.38 -5.43
N LEU A 803 33.86 -10.16 -4.15
CA LEU A 803 33.60 -11.23 -3.19
C LEU A 803 32.35 -12.06 -3.55
N ALA A 804 31.25 -11.42 -3.96
CA ALA A 804 30.00 -12.09 -4.30
C ALA A 804 30.04 -12.89 -5.61
N THR A 805 31.01 -12.60 -6.49
CA THR A 805 31.18 -13.29 -7.78
C THR A 805 32.36 -14.26 -7.80
N ALA A 806 33.10 -14.34 -6.71
CA ALA A 806 34.27 -15.19 -6.61
C ALA A 806 33.91 -16.61 -6.15
N THR A 807 34.62 -17.56 -6.75
CA THR A 807 34.62 -18.98 -6.42
C THR A 807 35.71 -19.30 -5.37
N PRO A 808 35.66 -20.45 -4.68
CA PRO A 808 36.70 -20.88 -3.77
C PRO A 808 38.10 -20.92 -4.42
N GLN A 809 38.18 -21.12 -5.74
CA GLN A 809 39.44 -21.11 -6.49
C GLN A 809 39.97 -19.69 -6.78
N THR A 810 39.13 -18.66 -6.71
CA THR A 810 39.48 -17.26 -7.06
C THR A 810 39.57 -16.33 -5.85
N LEU A 811 39.12 -16.77 -4.68
CA LEU A 811 39.25 -16.07 -3.40
C LEU A 811 40.48 -16.57 -2.63
N LYS A 812 41.19 -15.68 -1.93
CA LYS A 812 42.19 -16.05 -0.92
C LYS A 812 41.50 -16.09 0.45
N PRO A 813 41.07 -17.26 0.96
CA PRO A 813 40.42 -17.33 2.27
C PRO A 813 41.40 -16.96 3.39
N ASP A 814 40.90 -16.27 4.42
CA ASP A 814 41.67 -16.00 5.63
C ASP A 814 41.78 -17.26 6.49
N VAL A 815 40.75 -18.12 6.48
CA VAL A 815 40.72 -19.41 7.19
C VAL A 815 40.03 -20.48 6.33
N VAL A 816 40.55 -21.72 6.39
CA VAL A 816 39.94 -22.88 5.73
C VAL A 816 39.49 -23.89 6.78
N VAL A 817 38.23 -24.33 6.69
CA VAL A 817 37.63 -25.38 7.51
C VAL A 817 37.45 -26.63 6.66
N ALA A 818 37.92 -27.77 7.16
CA ALA A 818 37.77 -29.04 6.47
C ALA A 818 37.60 -30.21 7.46
N LYS A 819 36.47 -30.91 7.38
CA LYS A 819 36.14 -32.01 8.30
C LYS A 819 37.18 -33.15 8.29
N ASN A 820 37.83 -33.39 7.15
CA ASN A 820 38.89 -34.40 7.00
C ASN A 820 40.28 -33.95 7.50
N GLY A 821 40.41 -32.74 8.05
CA GLY A 821 41.69 -32.17 8.49
C GLY A 821 42.50 -31.49 7.39
N GLY A 822 41.97 -31.36 6.17
CA GLY A 822 42.59 -30.65 5.04
C GLY A 822 42.48 -29.12 5.09
N GLY A 823 42.28 -28.54 6.28
CA GLY A 823 42.08 -27.12 6.57
C GLY A 823 42.64 -26.79 7.97
N LYS A 824 42.71 -25.51 8.32
CA LYS A 824 43.23 -25.07 9.63
C LYS A 824 42.37 -25.59 10.80
N TYR A 825 41.06 -25.66 10.59
CA TYR A 825 40.09 -26.13 11.59
C TYR A 825 39.21 -27.24 11.04
N LYS A 826 38.66 -28.06 11.94
CA LYS A 826 37.72 -29.13 11.58
C LYS A 826 36.26 -28.70 11.72
N THR A 827 36.01 -27.63 12.48
CA THR A 827 34.67 -27.05 12.70
C THR A 827 34.65 -25.57 12.35
N VAL A 828 33.48 -25.05 11.99
CA VAL A 828 33.26 -23.63 11.69
C VAL A 828 33.38 -22.80 12.97
N ASN A 829 32.91 -23.29 14.11
CA ASN A 829 33.03 -22.62 15.40
C ASN A 829 34.48 -22.39 15.87
N GLU A 830 35.40 -23.29 15.52
CA GLU A 830 36.84 -23.06 15.75
C GLU A 830 37.37 -21.93 14.87
N ALA A 831 36.95 -21.87 13.60
CA ALA A 831 37.33 -20.80 12.68
C ALA A 831 36.78 -19.42 13.09
N LEU A 832 35.62 -19.37 13.74
CA LEU A 832 35.07 -18.11 14.24
C LEU A 832 35.98 -17.42 15.27
N LYS A 833 36.80 -18.18 16.02
CA LYS A 833 37.70 -17.62 17.04
C LYS A 833 38.85 -16.81 16.46
N ASP A 834 39.15 -17.00 15.18
CA ASP A 834 40.18 -16.23 14.46
C ASP A 834 39.66 -14.90 13.90
N ILE A 835 38.34 -14.66 13.95
CA ILE A 835 37.75 -13.42 13.45
C ILE A 835 38.21 -12.25 14.34
N PRO A 836 38.84 -11.20 13.77
CA PRO A 836 39.18 -10.02 14.52
C PRO A 836 37.91 -9.31 15.00
N LYS A 837 37.82 -9.01 16.30
CA LYS A 837 36.69 -8.28 16.87
C LYS A 837 36.62 -6.85 16.31
N ASN A 838 35.42 -6.40 15.95
CA ASN A 838 35.08 -5.08 15.44
C ASN A 838 35.85 -4.68 14.16
N ASN A 839 35.99 -5.61 13.22
CA ASN A 839 36.73 -5.41 11.98
C ASN A 839 35.93 -4.55 10.98
N ALA A 840 36.10 -3.22 11.02
CA ALA A 840 35.36 -2.28 10.18
C ALA A 840 35.85 -2.16 8.72
N VAL A 841 36.98 -2.77 8.36
CA VAL A 841 37.72 -2.39 7.13
C VAL A 841 37.89 -3.54 6.12
N LYS A 842 38.09 -4.79 6.57
CA LYS A 842 38.37 -5.94 5.67
C LYS A 842 37.37 -7.06 5.91
N VAL A 843 36.80 -7.60 4.84
CA VAL A 843 35.96 -8.81 4.93
C VAL A 843 36.84 -10.02 5.29
N PHE A 844 36.53 -10.68 6.41
CA PHE A 844 37.20 -11.89 6.87
C PHE A 844 36.53 -13.11 6.24
N VAL A 845 37.25 -13.85 5.39
CA VAL A 845 36.70 -14.94 4.56
C VAL A 845 37.04 -16.30 5.17
N ILE A 846 36.01 -17.04 5.57
CA ILE A 846 36.09 -18.43 6.03
C ILE A 846 35.60 -19.33 4.91
N TYR A 847 36.48 -20.16 4.37
CA TYR A 847 36.14 -21.17 3.38
C TYR A 847 35.89 -22.52 4.05
N VAL A 848 34.68 -23.05 3.88
CA VAL A 848 34.24 -24.30 4.46
C VAL A 848 34.14 -25.36 3.36
N LYS A 849 35.10 -26.28 3.34
CA LYS A 849 35.16 -27.36 2.34
C LYS A 849 33.94 -28.28 2.45
N GLU A 850 33.68 -29.02 1.37
CA GLU A 850 32.62 -30.01 1.30
C GLU A 850 32.57 -30.93 2.55
N GLY A 851 31.35 -31.17 3.02
CA GLY A 851 31.07 -31.89 4.25
C GLY A 851 29.78 -31.41 4.90
N VAL A 852 29.22 -32.28 5.76
CA VAL A 852 28.12 -31.95 6.66
C VAL A 852 28.72 -31.62 8.04
N TYR A 853 28.59 -30.37 8.47
CA TYR A 853 29.06 -29.84 9.74
C TYR A 853 27.86 -29.74 10.68
N GLU A 854 27.78 -30.68 11.62
CA GLU A 854 26.71 -30.74 12.62
C GLU A 854 27.08 -29.86 13.83
N GLU A 855 26.85 -28.57 13.70
CA GLU A 855 27.23 -27.59 14.72
C GLU A 855 26.32 -26.36 14.68
N GLN A 856 26.22 -25.67 15.80
CA GLN A 856 25.50 -24.41 15.91
C GLN A 856 26.51 -23.28 15.73
N VAL A 857 26.41 -22.54 14.62
CA VAL A 857 27.38 -21.49 14.27
C VAL A 857 26.79 -20.15 14.68
N ILE A 858 27.35 -19.56 15.73
CA ILE A 858 26.86 -18.31 16.29
C ILE A 858 27.90 -17.22 16.08
N PHE A 859 27.52 -16.20 15.32
CA PHE A 859 28.30 -14.98 15.24
C PHE A 859 27.95 -14.12 16.44
N ASP A 860 28.97 -13.64 17.15
CA ASP A 860 28.76 -12.58 18.12
C ASP A 860 28.70 -11.23 17.40
N LYS A 861 28.11 -10.23 18.05
CA LYS A 861 27.95 -8.89 17.46
C LYS A 861 29.27 -8.16 17.15
N HIS A 862 30.39 -8.60 17.74
CA HIS A 862 31.73 -8.06 17.48
C HIS A 862 32.38 -8.74 16.26
N MET A 863 31.81 -9.81 15.71
CA MET A 863 32.26 -10.46 14.49
C MET A 863 31.65 -9.77 13.26
N THR A 864 32.15 -8.57 12.96
CA THR A 864 31.67 -7.74 11.85
C THR A 864 32.46 -8.01 10.56
N ASN A 865 31.79 -7.84 9.40
CA ASN A 865 32.36 -8.06 8.05
C ASN A 865 32.90 -9.47 7.82
N VAL A 866 32.09 -10.51 8.09
CA VAL A 866 32.49 -11.92 7.92
C VAL A 866 31.79 -12.55 6.72
N MET A 867 32.53 -13.32 5.93
CA MET A 867 32.03 -14.08 4.80
C MET A 867 32.31 -15.57 4.98
N LEU A 868 31.27 -16.40 4.89
CA LEU A 868 31.39 -17.85 4.74
C LEU A 868 31.20 -18.22 3.27
N ILE A 869 32.14 -19.01 2.73
CA ILE A 869 32.01 -19.59 1.38
C ILE A 869 32.14 -21.11 1.46
N GLY A 870 31.25 -21.82 0.77
CA GLY A 870 31.28 -23.29 0.67
C GLY A 870 31.54 -23.78 -0.75
N ASP A 871 31.84 -25.08 -0.89
CA ASP A 871 32.04 -25.74 -2.20
C ASP A 871 30.76 -25.89 -3.03
N GLY A 872 29.63 -25.44 -2.48
CA GLY A 872 28.33 -25.45 -3.11
C GLY A 872 27.23 -25.80 -2.12
N PRO A 873 25.98 -25.36 -2.38
CA PRO A 873 24.86 -25.54 -1.45
C PRO A 873 24.50 -27.01 -1.20
N THR A 874 24.94 -27.94 -2.05
CA THR A 874 24.74 -29.39 -1.90
C THR A 874 25.96 -30.13 -1.35
N LYS A 875 27.12 -29.45 -1.28
CA LYS A 875 28.40 -30.06 -0.90
C LYS A 875 28.84 -29.63 0.49
N THR A 876 28.66 -28.37 0.84
CA THR A 876 28.97 -27.83 2.16
C THR A 876 27.66 -27.53 2.87
N VAL A 877 27.35 -28.29 3.91
CA VAL A 877 26.11 -28.15 4.70
C VAL A 877 26.49 -27.91 6.15
N ILE A 878 26.06 -26.79 6.72
CA ILE A 878 26.10 -26.55 8.17
C ILE A 878 24.69 -26.82 8.68
N THR A 879 24.54 -27.79 9.58
CA THR A 879 23.25 -28.26 10.08
C THR A 879 23.23 -28.33 11.60
N GLY A 880 22.07 -28.15 12.19
CA GLY A 880 21.89 -28.09 13.62
C GLY A 880 20.53 -28.67 14.02
N ARG A 881 20.47 -29.26 15.23
CA ARG A 881 19.31 -30.05 15.70
C ARG A 881 18.49 -29.40 16.81
N LYS A 882 18.87 -28.19 17.24
CA LYS A 882 18.17 -27.48 18.31
C LYS A 882 16.72 -27.21 17.92
N ASN A 883 15.79 -27.57 18.79
CA ASN A 883 14.37 -27.42 18.55
C ASN A 883 13.64 -27.07 19.85
N PHE A 884 12.44 -26.50 19.71
CA PHE A 884 11.63 -26.06 20.84
C PHE A 884 11.15 -27.22 21.72
N ALA A 885 10.86 -28.37 21.12
CA ALA A 885 10.39 -29.55 21.85
C ALA A 885 11.44 -30.11 22.84
N GLU A 886 12.73 -29.83 22.60
CA GLU A 886 13.84 -30.19 23.48
C GLU A 886 14.23 -29.08 24.49
N GLY A 887 13.35 -28.09 24.70
CA GLY A 887 13.56 -27.02 25.68
C GLY A 887 14.49 -25.90 25.22
N THR A 888 14.82 -25.84 23.92
CA THR A 888 15.54 -24.69 23.36
C THR A 888 14.55 -23.62 22.91
N MET A 889 14.64 -22.41 23.46
CA MET A 889 13.78 -21.29 23.06
C MET A 889 13.82 -21.05 21.54
N THR A 890 12.67 -20.76 20.93
CA THR A 890 12.52 -20.62 19.46
C THR A 890 13.58 -19.72 18.82
N MET A 891 13.89 -18.59 19.47
CA MET A 891 14.94 -17.68 19.00
C MET A 891 16.30 -18.37 18.91
N GLN A 892 16.61 -19.32 19.80
CA GLN A 892 17.89 -20.05 19.93
C GLN A 892 17.98 -21.35 19.12
N THR A 893 16.97 -21.64 18.28
CA THR A 893 16.93 -22.84 17.43
C THR A 893 17.67 -22.71 16.09
N ALA A 894 18.08 -21.50 15.71
CA ALA A 894 18.71 -21.26 14.41
C ALA A 894 20.10 -21.90 14.34
N THR A 895 20.30 -22.77 13.34
CA THR A 895 21.57 -23.48 13.08
C THR A 895 22.74 -22.53 12.81
N VAL A 896 22.47 -21.42 12.12
CA VAL A 896 23.42 -20.31 11.95
C VAL A 896 22.68 -19.05 12.36
N GLY A 897 23.16 -18.35 13.39
CA GLY A 897 22.46 -17.23 14.01
C GLY A 897 23.40 -16.14 14.53
N ASN A 898 22.82 -14.98 14.86
CA ASN A 898 23.53 -13.86 15.47
C ASN A 898 22.86 -13.62 16.85
N TYR A 899 23.57 -13.87 17.96
CA TYR A 899 23.01 -13.81 19.32
C TYR A 899 23.84 -12.89 20.23
N ARG A 900 23.17 -12.15 21.13
CA ARG A 900 23.84 -11.39 22.19
C ARG A 900 24.11 -12.29 23.41
N VAL A 901 25.39 -12.47 23.73
CA VAL A 901 25.85 -12.56 25.12
C VAL A 901 26.61 -11.25 25.40
N ASN A 902 26.03 -10.41 26.27
CA ASN A 902 26.52 -9.17 26.89
C ASN A 902 27.12 -8.01 26.04
N LEU A 903 26.43 -6.85 26.10
CA LEU A 903 26.84 -5.41 25.89
C LEU A 903 27.30 -4.87 24.51
N LEU A 904 26.36 -4.19 23.83
CA LEU A 904 26.44 -3.13 22.77
C LEU A 904 27.00 -3.39 21.34
N ALA A 905 26.21 -2.92 20.37
CA ALA A 905 26.39 -2.66 18.91
C ALA A 905 26.45 -3.82 17.88
N SER A 906 25.77 -3.64 16.72
CA SER A 906 25.47 -4.60 15.62
C SER A 906 26.49 -4.61 14.46
N ASP A 907 26.58 -5.71 13.68
CA ASP A 907 26.45 -5.73 12.19
C ASP A 907 26.86 -7.04 11.45
N SER A 908 26.01 -7.44 10.48
CA SER A 908 26.23 -8.16 9.19
C SER A 908 27.17 -9.37 9.03
N VAL A 909 26.61 -10.54 8.67
CA VAL A 909 27.30 -11.77 8.22
C VAL A 909 26.74 -12.25 6.86
N MET A 910 27.60 -12.65 5.91
CA MET A 910 27.22 -13.08 4.55
C MET A 910 27.67 -14.53 4.27
N VAL A 911 26.77 -15.40 3.77
CA VAL A 911 27.06 -16.82 3.45
C VAL A 911 26.72 -17.11 1.99
N ILE A 912 27.66 -17.63 1.19
CA ILE A 912 27.49 -17.86 -0.26
C ILE A 912 27.83 -19.32 -0.63
N GLY A 913 26.95 -19.96 -1.43
CA GLY A 913 27.17 -21.27 -2.06
C GLY A 913 27.34 -21.16 -3.58
N VAL A 914 28.29 -21.91 -4.14
CA VAL A 914 28.68 -21.84 -5.57
C VAL A 914 27.83 -22.80 -6.42
N PRO A 915 27.29 -22.38 -7.59
CA PRO A 915 26.57 -23.27 -8.50
C PRO A 915 27.52 -24.11 -9.39
N PRO A 916 27.08 -25.30 -9.87
CA PRO A 916 27.92 -26.23 -10.61
C PRO A 916 28.25 -25.72 -12.02
N GLN A 917 29.51 -25.86 -12.43
CA GLN A 917 29.93 -25.66 -13.82
C GLN A 917 29.55 -26.89 -14.65
N THR A 918 28.74 -26.68 -15.69
CA THR A 918 28.49 -27.66 -16.73
C THR A 918 29.74 -27.84 -17.59
N SER A 919 30.39 -29.00 -17.52
CA SER A 919 31.39 -29.44 -18.50
C SER A 919 30.69 -30.14 -19.67
N THR A 920 30.90 -29.56 -20.86
CA THR A 920 30.78 -30.10 -22.23
C THR A 920 29.81 -31.24 -22.51
#